data_AF-A0AAJ0F8S5-F1
#
_entry.id   AF-A0AAJ0F8S5-F1
#
_cell.length_a   1.000
_cell.length_b   1.000
_cell.length_c   1.000
_cell.angle_alpha   90.00
_cell.angle_beta   90.00
_cell.angle_gamma   90.00
#
_symmetry.space_group_name_H-M   'P 1'
#
loop_
_entity.id
_entity.type
_entity.pdbx_description
1 polymer ?
#
loop_
_entity_poly.entity_id
_entity_poly.type
_entity_poly.pdbx_seq_one_letter_code
_entity_poly.pdbx_strand_id
1 'polypeptide(L)'
;MTPHASHCCRTLQRQISSTRDSLWISDSLLAAAFDRYCLVSRNWNRAVSYVPGPLESRRRLGKRQLGDLTSLQHSSAPPAWAFSAPIDLSQWQWEAPQSPLALQKNRETREDVLALSSALPRWLRALATDVPSEQTPPLTDLVRPEPSWRDRISFRPDLDSFLFSVDNTPVDLLLSNTQNLCFKLQQSIFLGEILPSDIQSISAEIWDALDSRFANHVDGRTAYFALYSAIVTGINTSSVLRPQSFKFTFWNTLLLRVSNLPPDDGVCELFSQIMSATRHVSRAGMDEGILAVLSSVFSHWGSHDAVVDTAEVSRLLDTLASASTILSADLRHAQMISKALSTVGPGKFGRLLHAANRLVLERACVSATRLCELRYNWLSVLAQIPLVKQETLFKTAEILAPGFVGAEPLSGTELCSLMMSQWTSRGYLRSQDSLRRKFEEYSLGCNDMAIAALALAICRSSASREHRKAMYTSLWQLLARLDRSYDMIKSLRALSRTRQVPRYLLQALSAASCDHHVALHLQMLYSRQLRRNGGPDWDPVLVGRHMDKIVSDPSLPSGTVWTALGINRPGGEDEARGNPPTKLRHRGAYGTRRAAIVQRLATVLSDAPHLRNRVAFRQVSQCVRFLEQATGKVPVPTIRALYRVVSRDLVEMRPGRTTRLRWFLNVVERNYGMEVARRCRHELKGWRHKLRRLWVWRGGERGSEQQQ
;
A
#
# COMPACT_ATOMS: atom_id res chain seq x y z
N MET A 1 -42.50 48.90 -3.67
CA MET A 1 -41.58 48.53 -4.77
C MET A 1 -41.30 47.03 -4.67
N THR A 2 -41.83 46.26 -5.61
CA THR A 2 -41.57 44.83 -5.77
C THR A 2 -40.30 44.63 -6.61
N PRO A 3 -39.52 43.58 -6.34
CA PRO A 3 -38.79 42.86 -7.37
C PRO A 3 -39.51 41.55 -7.72
N HIS A 4 -39.43 41.21 -9.00
CA HIS A 4 -40.15 40.14 -9.68
C HIS A 4 -39.74 38.72 -9.21
N ALA A 5 -40.75 37.86 -9.05
CA ALA A 5 -40.56 36.41 -8.96
C ALA A 5 -40.11 35.86 -10.32
N SER A 6 -39.02 35.09 -10.31
CA SER A 6 -38.41 34.50 -11.50
C SER A 6 -39.33 33.48 -12.19
N HIS A 7 -39.60 33.76 -13.46
CA HIS A 7 -40.27 32.93 -14.44
C HIS A 7 -39.48 31.65 -14.76
N CYS A 8 -39.86 30.49 -14.19
CA CYS A 8 -39.39 29.21 -14.74
C CYS A 8 -40.31 28.00 -14.48
N CYS A 9 -41.58 28.23 -14.11
CA CYS A 9 -42.55 27.14 -13.85
C CYS A 9 -43.71 27.08 -14.85
N ARG A 10 -43.72 27.87 -15.94
CA ARG A 10 -44.88 27.97 -16.84
C ARG A 10 -44.77 27.24 -18.19
N THR A 11 -43.70 26.49 -18.46
CA THR A 11 -43.48 25.86 -19.79
C THR A 11 -43.56 24.33 -19.82
N LEU A 12 -44.10 23.67 -18.79
CA LEU A 12 -44.40 22.23 -18.81
C LEU A 12 -45.75 21.85 -18.18
N GLN A 13 -46.77 22.70 -18.32
CA GLN A 13 -48.16 22.24 -18.22
C GLN A 13 -48.64 21.80 -19.61
N ARG A 14 -48.10 20.68 -20.10
CA ARG A 14 -48.87 19.88 -21.06
C ARG A 14 -49.94 19.18 -20.24
N GLN A 15 -51.19 19.57 -20.44
CA GLN A 15 -52.36 18.82 -19.98
C GLN A 15 -52.24 17.40 -20.56
N ILE A 16 -51.80 16.45 -19.72
CA ILE A 16 -51.97 15.03 -20.01
C ILE A 16 -53.42 14.76 -19.62
N SER A 17 -54.31 14.76 -20.61
CA SER A 17 -55.67 14.26 -20.46
C SER A 17 -55.57 12.83 -19.92
N SER A 18 -56.05 12.59 -18.69
CA SER A 18 -56.03 11.25 -18.11
C SER A 18 -57.06 10.38 -18.82
N THR A 19 -56.62 9.58 -19.79
CA THR A 19 -57.36 8.38 -20.16
C THR A 19 -57.40 7.48 -18.93
N ARG A 20 -58.60 7.14 -18.45
CA ARG A 20 -58.86 6.28 -17.28
C ARG A 20 -58.52 4.81 -17.54
N ASP A 21 -57.35 4.54 -18.10
CA ASP A 21 -56.79 3.20 -18.19
C ASP A 21 -55.60 3.13 -17.25
N SER A 22 -55.83 2.57 -16.07
CA SER A 22 -54.75 2.22 -15.15
C SER A 22 -53.90 1.14 -15.79
N LEU A 23 -52.80 1.55 -16.43
CA LEU A 23 -51.79 0.65 -16.97
C LEU A 23 -50.99 0.06 -15.80
N TRP A 24 -51.26 -1.20 -15.46
CA TRP A 24 -50.49 -1.94 -14.48
C TRP A 24 -49.12 -2.28 -15.06
N ILE A 25 -48.09 -1.57 -14.63
CA ILE A 25 -46.70 -1.86 -14.97
C ILE A 25 -46.18 -2.84 -13.93
N SER A 26 -45.80 -4.05 -14.35
CA SER A 26 -45.15 -5.00 -13.45
C SER A 26 -43.76 -4.50 -13.05
N ASP A 27 -43.34 -4.77 -11.81
CA ASP A 27 -42.01 -4.40 -11.31
C ASP A 27 -40.87 -4.91 -12.22
N SER A 28 -41.08 -6.05 -12.87
CA SER A 28 -40.14 -6.62 -13.83
C SER A 28 -39.96 -5.75 -15.08
N LEU A 29 -41.04 -5.15 -15.59
CA LEU A 29 -41.02 -4.29 -16.77
C LEU A 29 -40.43 -2.93 -16.42
N LEU A 30 -40.74 -2.41 -15.22
CA LEU A 30 -40.11 -1.21 -14.68
C LEU A 30 -38.60 -1.40 -14.50
N ALA A 31 -38.18 -2.53 -13.90
CA ALA A 31 -36.77 -2.87 -13.71
C ALA A 31 -36.04 -3.00 -15.05
N ALA A 32 -36.62 -3.69 -16.03
CA ALA A 32 -36.04 -3.83 -17.37
C ALA A 32 -35.94 -2.49 -18.12
N ALA A 33 -36.94 -1.62 -18.00
CA ALA A 33 -36.91 -0.28 -18.57
C ALA A 33 -35.85 0.60 -17.90
N PHE A 34 -35.71 0.49 -16.57
CA PHE A 34 -34.70 1.21 -15.80
C PHE A 34 -33.28 0.74 -16.12
N ASP A 35 -33.08 -0.57 -16.31
CA ASP A 35 -31.79 -1.13 -16.75
C ASP A 35 -31.43 -0.64 -18.16
N ARG A 36 -32.39 -0.63 -19.10
CA ARG A 36 -32.18 -0.05 -20.43
C ARG A 36 -31.84 1.43 -20.35
N TYR A 37 -32.52 2.21 -19.50
CA TYR A 37 -32.19 3.62 -19.27
C TYR A 37 -30.78 3.79 -18.69
N CYS A 38 -30.38 2.98 -17.73
CA CYS A 38 -29.03 3.01 -17.15
C CYS A 38 -27.94 2.60 -18.14
N LEU A 39 -28.25 1.69 -19.07
CA LEU A 39 -27.33 1.28 -20.14
C LEU A 39 -27.17 2.37 -21.21
N VAL A 40 -28.25 3.09 -21.54
CA VAL A 40 -28.23 4.18 -22.55
C VAL A 40 -27.68 5.49 -21.99
N SER A 41 -27.96 5.82 -20.73
CA SER A 41 -27.54 7.09 -20.10
C SER A 41 -26.07 7.14 -19.65
N ARG A 42 -25.28 6.08 -19.88
CA ARG A 42 -23.89 5.98 -19.40
C ARG A 42 -22.87 6.88 -20.09
N ASN A 43 -23.26 7.67 -21.10
CA ASN A 43 -22.37 8.61 -21.77
C ASN A 43 -23.06 9.95 -22.06
N TRP A 44 -23.05 10.88 -21.10
CA TRP A 44 -22.82 12.30 -21.42
C TRP A 44 -22.40 13.08 -20.17
N ASN A 45 -21.36 13.90 -20.35
CA ASN A 45 -20.87 14.92 -19.43
C ASN A 45 -22.04 15.61 -18.70
N ARG A 46 -22.14 15.45 -17.38
CA ARG A 46 -23.03 16.28 -16.57
C ARG A 46 -22.50 17.72 -16.62
N ALA A 47 -23.20 18.56 -17.38
CA ALA A 47 -23.26 19.98 -17.08
C ALA A 47 -23.78 20.10 -15.65
N VAL A 48 -23.02 20.80 -14.81
CA VAL A 48 -23.31 21.03 -13.40
C VAL A 48 -24.62 21.83 -13.30
N SER A 49 -25.72 21.19 -12.90
CA SER A 49 -26.89 21.92 -12.40
C SER A 49 -26.63 22.33 -10.95
N TYR A 50 -26.65 23.63 -10.68
CA TYR A 50 -26.40 24.22 -9.36
C TYR A 50 -27.54 24.02 -8.36
N VAL A 51 -28.59 23.27 -8.71
CA VAL A 51 -29.72 22.99 -7.83
C VAL A 51 -29.54 21.59 -7.23
N PRO A 52 -29.30 21.46 -5.91
CA PRO A 52 -29.18 20.16 -5.27
C PRO A 52 -30.48 19.39 -5.43
N GLY A 53 -30.40 18.18 -5.99
CA GLY A 53 -31.56 17.32 -6.16
C GLY A 53 -32.22 16.96 -4.81
N PRO A 54 -33.47 16.46 -4.83
CA PRO A 54 -34.26 16.21 -3.62
C PRO A 54 -33.55 15.28 -2.61
N LEU A 55 -32.75 14.33 -3.08
CA LEU A 55 -31.95 13.46 -2.20
C LEU A 55 -30.78 14.19 -1.51
N GLU A 56 -30.15 15.15 -2.19
CA GLU A 56 -29.07 15.96 -1.60
C GLU A 56 -29.63 16.98 -0.61
N SER A 57 -30.86 17.50 -0.85
CA SER A 57 -31.56 18.34 0.14
C SER A 57 -31.83 17.57 1.44
N ARG A 58 -32.30 16.31 1.36
CA ARG A 58 -32.52 15.44 2.51
C ARG A 58 -31.22 15.09 3.22
N ARG A 59 -30.15 14.81 2.48
CA ARG A 59 -28.82 14.54 3.07
C ARG A 59 -28.28 15.76 3.84
N ARG A 60 -28.48 16.98 3.29
CA ARG A 60 -28.08 18.22 3.96
C ARG A 60 -28.94 18.52 5.18
N LEU A 61 -30.23 18.22 5.13
CA LEU A 61 -31.15 18.38 6.26
C LEU A 61 -30.79 17.41 7.40
N GLY A 62 -30.49 16.15 7.08
CA GLY A 62 -29.99 15.18 8.06
C GLY A 62 -28.66 15.58 8.69
N LYS A 63 -27.74 16.20 7.91
CA LYS A 63 -26.49 16.75 8.47
C LYS A 63 -26.71 17.94 9.41
N ARG A 64 -27.70 18.80 9.13
CA ARG A 64 -28.07 19.92 10.03
C ARG A 64 -28.64 19.39 11.34
N GLN A 65 -29.58 18.43 11.27
CA GLN A 65 -30.14 17.80 12.46
C GLN A 65 -29.09 17.07 13.30
N LEU A 66 -28.11 16.43 12.67
CA LEU A 66 -27.00 15.79 13.41
C LEU A 66 -26.08 16.82 14.08
N GLY A 67 -25.85 17.97 13.43
CA GLY A 67 -25.11 19.11 13.98
C GLY A 67 -25.83 19.74 15.18
N ASP A 68 -27.15 19.91 15.10
CA ASP A 68 -27.96 20.42 16.20
C ASP A 68 -27.92 19.45 17.40
N LEU A 69 -27.98 18.13 17.17
CA LEU A 69 -27.88 17.12 18.23
C LEU A 69 -26.48 17.04 18.86
N THR A 70 -25.41 17.27 18.09
CA THR A 70 -24.03 17.26 18.62
C THR A 70 -23.65 18.54 19.37
N SER A 71 -24.36 19.64 19.13
CA SER A 71 -24.21 20.90 19.89
C SER A 71 -24.61 20.76 21.37
N LEU A 72 -25.46 19.78 21.69
CA LEU A 72 -25.93 19.50 23.05
C LEU A 72 -25.02 18.55 23.85
N GLN A 73 -24.00 17.96 23.23
CA GLN A 73 -23.19 16.89 23.84
C GLN A 73 -21.71 17.25 24.10
N HIS A 74 -21.30 18.50 23.89
CA HIS A 74 -19.94 18.94 24.20
C HIS A 74 -19.97 20.09 25.21
N SER A 75 -19.08 20.04 26.21
CA SER A 75 -18.94 21.05 27.26
C SER A 75 -18.90 22.47 26.69
N SER A 76 -19.78 23.29 27.23
CA SER A 76 -20.20 24.62 26.78
C SER A 76 -19.05 25.62 26.61
N ALA A 77 -18.96 26.24 25.42
CA ALA A 77 -18.69 27.66 25.40
C ALA A 77 -19.87 28.37 26.10
N PRO A 78 -19.64 29.33 27.00
CA PRO A 78 -20.73 29.96 27.73
C PRO A 78 -21.70 30.67 26.75
N PRO A 79 -23.02 30.62 27.01
CA PRO A 79 -24.01 31.20 26.12
C PRO A 79 -23.84 32.72 26.00
N ALA A 80 -24.32 33.31 24.91
CA ALA A 80 -24.03 34.70 24.52
C ALA A 80 -24.36 35.77 25.59
N TRP A 81 -25.27 35.49 26.53
CA TRP A 81 -25.62 36.38 27.64
C TRP A 81 -24.65 36.32 28.84
N ALA A 82 -23.73 35.35 28.86
CA ALA A 82 -22.70 35.22 29.89
C ALA A 82 -21.44 36.06 29.61
N PHE A 83 -21.40 36.79 28.49
CA PHE A 83 -20.38 37.80 28.23
C PHE A 83 -20.88 39.17 28.70
N SER A 84 -20.08 39.85 29.52
CA SER A 84 -20.43 41.15 30.11
C SER A 84 -20.52 42.31 29.10
N ALA A 85 -20.14 42.08 27.84
CA ALA A 85 -20.31 43.00 26.73
C ALA A 85 -20.69 42.22 25.45
N PRO A 86 -21.58 42.74 24.59
CA PRO A 86 -21.96 42.09 23.34
C PRO A 86 -20.74 42.00 22.41
N ILE A 87 -20.42 40.79 21.94
CA ILE A 87 -19.31 40.53 21.03
C ILE A 87 -19.67 41.11 19.66
N ASP A 88 -18.94 42.13 19.21
CA ASP A 88 -19.11 42.73 17.89
C ASP A 88 -18.55 41.78 16.81
N LEU A 89 -19.45 41.02 16.18
CA LEU A 89 -19.13 40.06 15.13
C LEU A 89 -18.73 40.72 13.80
N SER A 90 -18.88 42.05 13.65
CA SER A 90 -18.47 42.77 12.44
C SER A 90 -16.95 42.87 12.26
N GLN A 91 -16.19 42.63 13.34
CA GLN A 91 -14.73 42.66 13.36
C GLN A 91 -14.10 41.27 13.19
N TRP A 92 -14.91 40.22 13.06
CA TRP A 92 -14.44 38.85 12.99
C TRP A 92 -13.91 38.53 11.58
N GLN A 93 -12.60 38.65 11.39
CA GLN A 93 -11.92 38.23 10.17
C GLN A 93 -11.32 36.84 10.38
N TRP A 94 -11.68 35.89 9.51
CA TRP A 94 -11.12 34.55 9.55
C TRP A 94 -9.68 34.57 9.04
N GLU A 95 -8.74 34.08 9.85
CA GLU A 95 -7.36 33.80 9.43
C GLU A 95 -7.10 32.29 9.42
N ALA A 96 -6.30 31.84 8.44
CA ALA A 96 -5.95 30.43 8.32
C ALA A 96 -5.06 29.97 9.50
N PRO A 97 -5.22 28.74 10.03
CA PRO A 97 -4.45 28.25 11.16
C PRO A 97 -2.95 28.25 10.85
N GLN A 98 -2.18 29.01 11.63
CA GLN A 98 -0.74 29.14 11.46
C GLN A 98 0.00 27.85 11.86
N SER A 99 1.19 27.65 11.28
CA SER A 99 2.01 26.46 11.53
C SER A 99 2.42 26.37 13.02
N PRO A 100 2.66 25.15 13.54
CA PRO A 100 3.00 24.94 14.97
C PRO A 100 4.21 25.75 15.44
N LEU A 101 5.14 26.05 14.53
CA LEU A 101 6.34 26.85 14.80
C LEU A 101 6.05 28.35 14.99
N ALA A 102 5.01 28.89 14.32
CA ALA A 102 4.61 30.28 14.48
C ALA A 102 3.86 30.53 15.82
N LEU A 103 3.08 29.54 16.27
CA LEU A 103 2.42 29.55 17.58
C LEU A 103 3.42 29.54 18.75
N GLN A 104 4.58 28.91 18.57
CA GLN A 104 5.63 28.84 19.58
C GLN A 104 6.34 30.19 19.75
N LYS A 105 6.55 30.90 18.63
CA LYS A 105 7.17 32.23 18.63
C LYS A 105 6.26 33.33 19.22
N ASN A 106 4.94 33.21 19.05
CA ASN A 106 3.97 34.16 19.62
C ASN A 106 3.70 33.95 21.12
N ARG A 107 4.06 32.78 21.69
CA ARG A 107 3.95 32.52 23.13
C ARG A 107 5.01 33.25 23.96
N GLU A 108 6.12 33.64 23.35
CA GLU A 108 7.23 34.31 24.04
C GLU A 108 7.03 35.83 24.18
N THR A 109 6.05 36.43 23.47
CA THR A 109 5.84 37.89 23.42
C THR A 109 4.53 38.40 24.02
N ARG A 110 3.85 37.65 24.89
CA ARG A 110 2.57 38.10 25.46
C ARG A 110 2.55 38.03 26.99
N GLU A 111 3.00 39.11 27.63
CA GLU A 111 2.90 39.37 29.07
C GLU A 111 1.46 39.73 29.54
N ASP A 112 0.42 39.56 28.72
CA ASP A 112 -0.95 39.98 29.06
C ASP A 112 -1.80 38.93 29.81
N VAL A 113 -1.23 37.78 30.20
CA VAL A 113 -2.00 36.72 30.88
C VAL A 113 -2.31 37.08 32.34
N LEU A 114 -1.59 38.03 32.93
CA LEU A 114 -1.82 38.47 34.32
C LEU A 114 -2.97 39.49 34.48
N ALA A 115 -3.45 40.08 33.38
CA ALA A 115 -4.53 41.09 33.46
C ALA A 115 -5.95 40.48 33.51
N LEU A 116 -6.15 39.24 33.02
CA LEU A 116 -7.48 38.61 32.95
C LEU A 116 -7.89 37.85 34.23
N SER A 117 -6.94 37.55 35.14
CA SER A 117 -7.24 36.89 36.41
C SER A 117 -7.92 37.81 37.43
N SER A 118 -7.75 39.13 37.27
CA SER A 118 -8.29 40.15 38.17
C SER A 118 -9.79 40.41 37.98
N ALA A 119 -10.36 40.02 36.83
CA ALA A 119 -11.76 40.27 36.46
C ALA A 119 -12.74 39.13 36.81
N LEU A 120 -12.26 38.00 37.33
CA LEU A 120 -13.12 36.86 37.67
C LEU A 120 -13.80 37.02 39.05
N PRO A 121 -15.08 36.62 39.22
CA PRO A 121 -15.77 36.64 40.52
C PRO A 121 -15.03 35.80 41.58
N ARG A 122 -15.06 36.24 42.85
CA ARG A 122 -14.29 35.65 43.96
C ARG A 122 -14.48 34.13 44.13
N TRP A 123 -15.68 33.60 43.90
CA TRP A 123 -15.97 32.18 44.05
C TRP A 123 -15.30 31.29 42.98
N LEU A 124 -15.07 31.83 41.77
CA LEU A 124 -14.34 31.15 40.69
C LEU A 124 -12.82 31.19 40.90
N ARG A 125 -12.33 32.24 41.57
CA ARG A 125 -10.93 32.35 41.99
C ARG A 125 -10.58 31.30 43.05
N ALA A 126 -11.49 31.05 43.99
CA ALA A 126 -11.32 30.04 45.04
C ALA A 126 -11.17 28.61 44.48
N LEU A 127 -11.92 28.25 43.43
CA LEU A 127 -11.84 26.93 42.78
C LEU A 127 -10.54 26.70 42.00
N ALA A 128 -9.85 27.77 41.57
CA ALA A 128 -8.59 27.67 40.84
C ALA A 128 -7.35 27.60 41.76
N THR A 129 -7.51 27.93 43.05
CA THR A 129 -6.43 27.96 44.05
C THR A 129 -6.44 26.78 45.02
N ASP A 130 -7.31 25.79 44.85
CA ASP A 130 -7.23 24.53 45.59
C ASP A 130 -6.13 23.62 45.00
N VAL A 131 -4.90 24.11 45.06
CA VAL A 131 -3.74 23.27 45.34
C VAL A 131 -3.38 23.60 46.78
N PRO A 132 -3.38 22.65 47.72
CA PRO A 132 -3.00 22.96 49.09
C PRO A 132 -1.53 23.39 49.09
N SER A 133 -1.31 24.69 49.23
CA SER A 133 -0.02 25.25 49.60
C SER A 133 0.10 25.11 51.11
N GLU A 134 0.68 24.01 51.58
CA GLU A 134 1.18 23.91 52.94
C GLU A 134 2.30 24.96 53.12
N GLN A 135 1.94 26.10 53.70
CA GLN A 135 2.92 26.96 54.36
C GLN A 135 3.29 26.29 55.69
N THR A 136 4.53 25.81 55.75
CA THR A 136 5.19 25.34 56.97
C THR A 136 5.40 26.52 57.93
N PRO A 137 5.00 26.46 59.21
CA PRO A 137 5.58 27.31 60.23
C PRO A 137 7.02 26.83 60.55
N PRO A 138 7.92 27.69 61.04
CA PRO A 138 9.27 27.27 61.38
C PRO A 138 9.21 26.53 62.71
N LEU A 139 9.25 25.20 62.65
CA LEU A 139 9.47 24.33 63.80
C LEU A 139 10.67 23.44 63.50
N THR A 140 11.75 23.82 64.15
CA THR A 140 12.96 23.10 64.53
C THR A 140 12.87 21.58 64.39
N ASP A 141 13.85 21.01 63.68
CA ASP A 141 14.40 19.66 63.83
C ASP A 141 13.45 18.54 64.28
N LEU A 142 12.72 17.92 63.35
CA LEU A 142 12.45 16.48 63.37
C LEU A 142 12.31 15.96 61.93
N VAL A 143 13.43 15.51 61.36
CA VAL A 143 13.41 14.60 60.20
C VAL A 143 12.71 13.31 60.64
N ARG A 144 11.41 13.20 60.33
CA ARG A 144 10.71 11.92 60.37
C ARG A 144 11.09 11.16 59.11
N PRO A 145 11.68 9.95 59.19
CA PRO A 145 11.83 9.10 58.01
C PRO A 145 10.43 8.80 57.46
N GLU A 146 10.24 8.97 56.16
CA GLU A 146 9.08 8.44 55.43
C GLU A 146 8.88 6.98 55.88
N PRO A 147 7.71 6.60 56.46
CA PRO A 147 7.49 5.21 56.85
C PRO A 147 7.66 4.32 55.63
N SER A 148 8.55 3.33 55.77
CA SER A 148 8.80 2.28 54.79
C SER A 148 7.49 1.71 54.27
N TRP A 149 7.42 1.33 52.99
CA TRP A 149 6.26 0.62 52.44
C TRP A 149 5.89 -0.63 53.26
N ARG A 150 6.85 -1.15 54.03
CA ARG A 150 6.69 -2.27 54.97
C ARG A 150 5.64 -2.02 56.07
N ASP A 151 5.35 -0.76 56.41
CA ASP A 151 4.45 -0.41 57.52
C ASP A 151 3.03 -0.02 57.07
N ARG A 152 2.77 0.10 55.74
CA ARG A 152 1.53 0.71 55.21
C ARG A 152 0.57 -0.26 54.52
N ILE A 153 0.98 -1.50 54.23
CA ILE A 153 0.28 -2.37 53.27
C ILE A 153 -0.39 -3.57 53.95
N SER A 154 -1.72 -3.70 53.83
CA SER A 154 -2.50 -4.84 54.34
C SER A 154 -2.12 -6.21 53.74
N PHE A 155 -1.45 -6.20 52.59
CA PHE A 155 -0.96 -7.39 51.87
C PHE A 155 0.35 -7.97 52.45
N ARG A 156 1.07 -7.24 53.32
CA ARG A 156 2.34 -7.70 53.90
C ARG A 156 2.26 -9.05 54.65
N PRO A 157 1.29 -9.31 55.55
CA PRO A 157 1.21 -10.60 56.23
C PRO A 157 1.04 -11.79 55.28
N ASP A 158 0.35 -11.60 54.16
CA ASP A 158 0.22 -12.63 53.13
C ASP A 158 1.53 -12.86 52.37
N LEU A 159 2.31 -11.80 52.12
CA LEU A 159 3.65 -11.89 51.52
C LEU A 159 4.64 -12.58 52.47
N ASP A 160 4.68 -12.22 53.75
CA ASP A 160 5.58 -12.85 54.72
C ASP A 160 5.24 -14.33 54.95
N SER A 161 3.95 -14.67 54.99
CA SER A 161 3.47 -16.05 55.04
C SER A 161 3.88 -16.85 53.79
N PHE A 162 3.82 -16.22 52.62
CA PHE A 162 4.31 -16.83 51.39
C PHE A 162 5.83 -17.03 51.39
N LEU A 163 6.61 -16.01 51.77
CA LEU A 163 8.08 -16.11 51.83
C LEU A 163 8.51 -17.22 52.80
N PHE A 164 7.86 -17.33 53.95
CA PHE A 164 8.07 -18.45 54.87
C PHE A 164 7.70 -19.81 54.23
N SER A 165 6.63 -19.84 53.42
CA SER A 165 6.19 -21.05 52.73
C SER A 165 7.15 -21.48 51.60
N VAL A 166 7.81 -20.54 50.92
CA VAL A 166 8.80 -20.82 49.86
C VAL A 166 9.92 -21.72 50.38
N ASP A 167 10.40 -21.45 51.60
CA ASP A 167 11.51 -22.18 52.21
C ASP A 167 11.09 -23.55 52.81
N ASN A 168 9.82 -23.71 53.19
CA ASN A 168 9.38 -24.83 54.04
C ASN A 168 8.36 -25.79 53.37
N THR A 169 7.90 -25.50 52.15
CA THR A 169 6.76 -26.22 51.52
C THR A 169 7.18 -27.01 50.28
N PRO A 170 6.61 -28.22 50.03
CA PRO A 170 6.84 -28.97 48.79
C PRO A 170 6.32 -28.24 47.53
N VAL A 171 6.85 -28.60 46.36
CA VAL A 171 6.69 -27.89 45.06
C VAL A 171 5.24 -27.69 44.66
N ASP A 172 4.43 -28.75 44.78
CA ASP A 172 3.04 -28.75 44.29
C ASP A 172 2.16 -27.80 45.12
N LEU A 173 2.37 -27.79 46.43
CA LEU A 173 1.68 -26.88 47.34
C LEU A 173 2.18 -25.44 47.19
N LEU A 174 3.46 -25.25 46.88
CA LEU A 174 4.02 -23.91 46.62
C LEU A 174 3.40 -23.26 45.38
N LEU A 175 3.09 -24.04 44.32
CA LEU A 175 2.43 -23.52 43.13
C LEU A 175 1.01 -23.02 43.45
N SER A 176 0.23 -23.79 44.24
CA SER A 176 -1.10 -23.38 44.69
C SER A 176 -1.03 -22.14 45.59
N ASN A 177 -0.05 -22.09 46.51
CA ASN A 177 0.19 -20.92 47.36
C ASN A 177 0.57 -19.68 46.53
N THR A 178 1.36 -19.86 45.47
CA THR A 178 1.71 -18.78 44.54
C THR A 178 0.48 -18.26 43.81
N GLN A 179 -0.39 -19.14 43.31
CA GLN A 179 -1.64 -18.73 42.65
C GLN A 179 -2.56 -17.96 43.60
N ASN A 180 -2.69 -18.41 44.85
CA ASN A 180 -3.47 -17.72 45.87
C ASN A 180 -2.88 -16.34 46.20
N LEU A 181 -1.55 -16.24 46.34
CA LEU A 181 -0.88 -14.96 46.55
C LEU A 181 -1.09 -14.02 45.36
N CYS A 182 -0.95 -14.52 44.13
CA CYS A 182 -1.17 -13.75 42.90
C CYS A 182 -2.61 -13.22 42.81
N PHE A 183 -3.62 -14.04 43.18
CA PHE A 183 -5.01 -13.60 43.24
C PHE A 183 -5.21 -12.47 44.26
N LYS A 184 -4.65 -12.62 45.47
CA LYS A 184 -4.70 -11.58 46.50
C LYS A 184 -3.96 -10.31 46.08
N LEU A 185 -2.80 -10.44 45.44
CA LEU A 185 -2.03 -9.33 44.90
C LEU A 185 -2.84 -8.58 43.83
N GLN A 186 -3.46 -9.31 42.90
CA GLN A 186 -4.35 -8.74 41.89
C GLN A 186 -5.50 -7.97 42.54
N GLN A 187 -6.12 -8.52 43.60
CA GLN A 187 -7.21 -7.89 44.32
C GLN A 187 -6.76 -6.61 45.04
N SER A 188 -5.62 -6.63 45.74
CA SER A 188 -5.07 -5.44 46.41
C SER A 188 -4.65 -4.34 45.42
N ILE A 189 -4.10 -4.71 44.25
CA ILE A 189 -3.84 -3.75 43.16
C ILE A 189 -5.17 -3.19 42.63
N PHE A 190 -6.17 -4.04 42.42
CA PHE A 190 -7.49 -3.62 41.94
C PHE A 190 -8.13 -2.59 42.86
N LEU A 191 -8.10 -2.84 44.18
CA LEU A 191 -8.62 -1.95 45.22
C LEU A 191 -7.78 -0.67 45.42
N GLY A 192 -6.55 -0.63 44.88
CA GLY A 192 -5.64 0.51 45.03
C GLY A 192 -4.98 0.60 46.40
N GLU A 193 -4.90 -0.51 47.13
CA GLU A 193 -4.29 -0.60 48.46
C GLU A 193 -2.76 -0.50 48.42
N ILE A 194 -2.17 -0.74 47.23
CA ILE A 194 -0.72 -0.74 47.01
C ILE A 194 -0.35 0.45 46.11
N LEU A 195 0.63 1.24 46.55
CA LEU A 195 1.15 2.35 45.75
C LEU A 195 1.94 1.84 44.53
N PRO A 196 1.97 2.59 43.41
CA PRO A 196 2.72 2.22 42.21
C PRO A 196 4.21 1.94 42.42
N SER A 197 4.86 2.64 43.36
CA SER A 197 6.27 2.43 43.73
C SER A 197 6.50 1.08 44.40
N ASP A 198 5.52 0.61 45.16
CA ASP A 198 5.66 -0.53 46.05
C ASP A 198 5.40 -1.83 45.29
N ILE A 199 4.55 -1.79 44.25
CA ILE A 199 4.33 -2.92 43.33
C ILE A 199 5.65 -3.40 42.73
N GLN A 200 6.58 -2.50 42.38
CA GLN A 200 7.87 -2.89 41.84
C GLN A 200 8.71 -3.66 42.88
N SER A 201 8.78 -3.15 44.11
CA SER A 201 9.53 -3.78 45.21
C SER A 201 8.93 -5.13 45.61
N ILE A 202 7.60 -5.22 45.71
CA ILE A 202 6.87 -6.46 46.02
C ILE A 202 7.09 -7.48 44.90
N SER A 203 6.99 -7.07 43.63
CA SER A 203 7.22 -7.98 42.51
C SER A 203 8.66 -8.51 42.46
N ALA A 204 9.65 -7.70 42.88
CA ALA A 204 11.04 -8.13 42.97
C ALA A 204 11.25 -9.12 44.12
N GLU A 205 10.69 -8.87 45.31
CA GLU A 205 10.78 -9.80 46.46
C GLU A 205 10.13 -11.16 46.13
N ILE A 206 8.95 -11.16 45.48
CA ILE A 206 8.29 -12.40 45.06
C ILE A 206 9.11 -13.09 43.95
N TRP A 207 9.65 -12.32 43.01
CA TRP A 207 10.48 -12.87 41.94
C TRP A 207 11.72 -13.57 42.48
N ASP A 208 12.49 -12.90 43.35
CA ASP A 208 13.73 -13.44 43.89
C ASP A 208 13.48 -14.69 44.75
N ALA A 209 12.36 -14.73 45.48
CA ALA A 209 11.93 -15.91 46.24
C ALA A 209 11.49 -17.07 45.34
N LEU A 210 10.81 -16.78 44.22
CA LEU A 210 10.49 -17.80 43.23
C LEU A 210 11.74 -18.28 42.48
N ASP A 211 12.70 -17.39 42.19
CA ASP A 211 13.92 -17.70 41.44
C ASP A 211 14.91 -18.54 42.24
N SER A 212 15.09 -18.25 43.53
CA SER A 212 15.91 -19.07 44.42
C SER A 212 15.45 -20.53 44.48
N ARG A 213 14.14 -20.76 44.28
CA ARG A 213 13.48 -22.04 44.49
C ARG A 213 13.22 -22.79 43.18
N PHE A 214 12.83 -22.08 42.13
CA PHE A 214 12.39 -22.65 40.84
C PHE A 214 13.39 -22.49 39.69
N ALA A 215 14.61 -21.97 39.92
CA ALA A 215 15.63 -21.74 38.88
C ALA A 215 15.79 -22.86 37.84
N ASN A 216 15.57 -24.13 38.22
CA ASN A 216 15.70 -25.30 37.34
C ASN A 216 14.42 -26.13 37.17
N HIS A 217 13.27 -25.68 37.68
CA HIS A 217 12.03 -26.46 37.67
C HIS A 217 11.07 -25.98 36.56
N VAL A 218 10.40 -26.93 35.89
CA VAL A 218 9.44 -26.63 34.81
C VAL A 218 8.26 -25.79 35.32
N ASP A 219 7.83 -26.03 36.56
CA ASP A 219 6.70 -25.34 37.20
C ASP A 219 6.97 -23.87 37.57
N GLY A 220 8.25 -23.45 37.61
CA GLY A 220 8.61 -22.06 37.80
C GLY A 220 7.97 -21.16 36.74
N ARG A 221 7.84 -21.65 35.51
CA ARG A 221 7.21 -20.93 34.39
C ARG A 221 5.77 -20.53 34.71
N THR A 222 4.99 -21.46 35.24
CA THR A 222 3.59 -21.25 35.59
C THR A 222 3.47 -20.24 36.74
N ALA A 223 4.36 -20.33 37.74
CA ALA A 223 4.41 -19.40 38.86
C ALA A 223 4.74 -17.96 38.40
N TYR A 224 5.77 -17.79 37.57
CA TYR A 224 6.16 -16.49 37.03
C TYR A 224 5.09 -15.87 36.13
N PHE A 225 4.48 -16.68 35.26
CA PHE A 225 3.39 -16.22 34.41
C PHE A 225 2.19 -15.76 35.24
N ALA A 226 1.80 -16.52 36.27
CA ALA A 226 0.72 -16.15 37.17
C ALA A 226 0.99 -14.81 37.89
N LEU A 227 2.23 -14.59 38.34
CA LEU A 227 2.64 -13.34 38.98
C LEU A 227 2.48 -12.13 38.05
N TYR A 228 3.07 -12.19 36.85
CA TYR A 228 3.01 -11.06 35.94
C TYR A 228 1.63 -10.85 35.35
N SER A 229 0.88 -11.92 35.09
CA SER A 229 -0.52 -11.85 34.68
C SER A 229 -1.38 -11.18 35.75
N ALA A 230 -1.20 -11.53 37.03
CA ALA A 230 -1.91 -10.89 38.15
C ALA A 230 -1.61 -9.40 38.26
N ILE A 231 -0.34 -9.00 38.13
CA ILE A 231 0.06 -7.58 38.17
C ILE A 231 -0.55 -6.81 37.00
N VAL A 232 -0.40 -7.30 35.77
CA VAL A 232 -0.90 -6.61 34.57
C VAL A 232 -2.42 -6.56 34.55
N THR A 233 -3.09 -7.67 34.92
CA THR A 233 -4.54 -7.72 35.00
C THR A 233 -5.06 -6.79 36.09
N GLY A 234 -4.45 -6.80 37.29
CA GLY A 234 -4.81 -5.90 38.38
C GLY A 234 -4.68 -4.42 38.00
N ILE A 235 -3.60 -4.03 37.31
CA ILE A 235 -3.40 -2.66 36.82
C ILE A 235 -4.44 -2.30 35.74
N ASN A 236 -4.80 -3.24 34.85
CA ASN A 236 -5.75 -2.98 33.78
C ASN A 236 -7.21 -2.93 34.26
N THR A 237 -7.55 -3.66 35.33
CA THR A 237 -8.91 -3.69 35.87
C THR A 237 -9.14 -2.63 36.94
N SER A 238 -8.09 -2.11 37.60
CA SER A 238 -8.23 -1.10 38.64
C SER A 238 -8.79 0.22 38.08
N SER A 239 -9.83 0.73 38.74
CA SER A 239 -10.34 2.09 38.49
C SER A 239 -9.49 3.16 39.18
N VAL A 240 -8.76 2.78 40.24
CA VAL A 240 -7.95 3.65 41.10
C VAL A 240 -6.53 3.80 40.52
N LEU A 241 -5.86 2.68 40.24
CA LEU A 241 -4.52 2.66 39.67
C LEU A 241 -4.58 2.69 38.15
N ARG A 242 -4.48 3.88 37.56
CA ARG A 242 -4.40 4.00 36.10
C ARG A 242 -3.02 3.55 35.61
N PRO A 243 -2.88 2.92 34.43
CA PRO A 243 -1.58 2.59 33.85
C PRO A 243 -0.62 3.79 33.68
N GLN A 244 -1.19 5.00 33.64
CA GLN A 244 -0.47 6.28 33.53
C GLN A 244 0.31 6.65 34.80
N SER A 245 -0.05 6.05 35.95
CA SER A 245 0.61 6.27 37.25
C SER A 245 2.01 5.66 37.32
N PHE A 246 2.31 4.72 36.43
CA PHE A 246 3.56 3.98 36.42
C PHE A 246 4.58 4.62 35.48
N LYS A 247 5.82 4.72 35.94
CA LYS A 247 6.95 5.21 35.14
C LYS A 247 7.27 4.22 34.01
N PHE A 248 7.86 4.72 32.92
CA PHE A 248 8.28 3.86 31.79
C PHE A 248 9.32 2.79 32.22
N THR A 249 10.12 3.07 33.25
CA THR A 249 11.10 2.14 33.81
C THR A 249 10.44 0.87 34.36
N PHE A 250 9.31 1.00 35.06
CA PHE A 250 8.54 -0.13 35.57
C PHE A 250 8.11 -1.06 34.42
N TRP A 251 7.50 -0.50 33.38
CA TRP A 251 7.04 -1.28 32.23
C TRP A 251 8.20 -1.89 31.44
N ASN A 252 9.34 -1.20 31.34
CA ASN A 252 10.54 -1.74 30.70
C ASN A 252 11.12 -2.93 31.49
N THR A 253 11.24 -2.80 32.82
CA THR A 253 11.66 -3.89 33.70
C THR A 253 10.71 -5.08 33.61
N LEU A 254 9.40 -4.84 33.60
CA LEU A 254 8.41 -5.90 33.45
C LEU A 254 8.57 -6.64 32.11
N LEU A 255 8.76 -5.91 31.00
CA LEU A 255 9.00 -6.51 29.68
C LEU A 255 10.31 -7.31 29.63
N LEU A 256 11.38 -6.80 30.25
CA LEU A 256 12.65 -7.53 30.36
C LEU A 256 12.46 -8.85 31.11
N ARG A 257 11.69 -8.86 32.19
CA ARG A 257 11.41 -10.09 32.94
C ARG A 257 10.51 -11.05 32.18
N VAL A 258 9.49 -10.55 31.49
CA VAL A 258 8.63 -11.35 30.61
C VAL A 258 9.43 -11.96 29.46
N SER A 259 10.48 -11.29 28.96
CA SER A 259 11.34 -11.83 27.90
C SER A 259 12.15 -13.07 28.31
N ASN A 260 12.35 -13.29 29.61
CA ASN A 260 13.03 -14.48 30.13
C ASN A 260 12.13 -15.72 30.17
N LEU A 261 10.82 -15.54 29.99
CA LEU A 261 9.87 -16.65 29.89
C LEU A 261 9.91 -17.26 28.48
N PRO A 262 9.68 -18.58 28.33
CA PRO A 262 9.54 -19.18 27.02
C PRO A 262 8.34 -18.54 26.31
N PRO A 263 8.46 -18.15 25.03
CA PRO A 263 7.38 -17.49 24.31
C PRO A 263 6.30 -18.51 23.97
N ASP A 264 5.28 -18.56 24.81
CA ASP A 264 4.03 -19.28 24.57
C ASP A 264 2.90 -18.28 24.20
N ASP A 265 1.70 -18.81 23.96
CA ASP A 265 0.53 -17.99 23.68
C ASP A 265 0.25 -16.99 24.82
N GLY A 266 0.50 -17.41 26.07
CA GLY A 266 0.31 -16.59 27.26
C GLY A 266 1.24 -15.38 27.32
N VAL A 267 2.54 -15.58 27.05
CA VAL A 267 3.55 -14.50 27.01
C VAL A 267 3.23 -13.49 25.90
N CYS A 268 2.79 -13.96 24.74
CA CYS A 268 2.35 -13.07 23.65
C CYS A 268 1.10 -12.27 24.02
N GLU A 269 0.15 -12.90 24.72
CA GLU A 269 -1.05 -12.21 25.23
C GLU A 269 -0.68 -11.18 26.31
N LEU A 270 0.17 -11.54 27.26
CA LEU A 270 0.67 -10.66 28.31
C LEU A 270 1.42 -9.45 27.72
N PHE A 271 2.26 -9.69 26.71
CA PHE A 271 2.91 -8.62 25.96
C PHE A 271 1.89 -7.67 25.31
N SER A 272 0.84 -8.22 24.69
CA SER A 272 -0.25 -7.42 24.10
C SER A 272 -1.01 -6.62 25.16
N GLN A 273 -1.27 -7.20 26.34
CA GLN A 273 -1.90 -6.51 27.46
C GLN A 273 -1.02 -5.36 27.96
N ILE A 274 0.28 -5.57 28.20
CA ILE A 274 1.24 -4.54 28.60
C ILE A 274 1.30 -3.41 27.56
N MET A 275 1.38 -3.75 26.28
CA MET A 275 1.42 -2.76 25.20
C MET A 275 0.11 -1.99 25.05
N SER A 276 -1.03 -2.57 25.45
CA SER A 276 -2.32 -1.87 25.45
C SER A 276 -2.47 -0.95 26.66
N ALA A 277 -1.98 -1.33 27.83
CA ALA A 277 -1.95 -0.52 29.06
C ALA A 277 -1.09 0.75 28.88
N THR A 278 0.03 0.63 28.18
CA THR A 278 1.04 1.70 28.02
C THR A 278 0.77 2.66 26.86
N ARG A 279 -0.45 2.71 26.31
CA ARG A 279 -0.82 3.57 25.16
C ARG A 279 -0.59 5.06 25.39
N HIS A 280 -0.71 5.54 26.63
CA HIS A 280 -0.68 6.97 26.97
C HIS A 280 0.59 7.41 27.71
N VAL A 281 1.45 6.47 28.12
CA VAL A 281 2.71 6.76 28.82
C VAL A 281 3.79 7.10 27.78
N SER A 282 4.73 7.98 28.12
CA SER A 282 5.89 8.24 27.28
C SER A 282 6.70 6.95 27.09
N ARG A 283 6.47 6.25 25.98
CA ARG A 283 7.19 5.02 25.60
C ARG A 283 8.67 5.28 25.23
N ALA A 284 9.16 6.50 25.39
CA ALA A 284 10.58 6.78 25.24
C ALA A 284 11.30 6.11 26.41
N GLY A 285 11.94 4.96 26.16
CA GLY A 285 12.64 4.18 27.18
C GLY A 285 12.12 2.75 27.39
N MET A 286 11.10 2.32 26.65
CA MET A 286 10.64 0.91 26.67
C MET A 286 11.20 0.06 25.51
N ASP A 287 12.00 0.67 24.63
CA ASP A 287 12.47 0.01 23.40
C ASP A 287 13.32 -1.23 23.71
N GLU A 288 14.11 -1.19 24.78
CA GLU A 288 14.95 -2.30 25.23
C GLU A 288 14.12 -3.53 25.64
N GLY A 289 13.12 -3.35 26.51
CA GLY A 289 12.23 -4.43 26.93
C GLY A 289 11.40 -4.98 25.78
N ILE A 290 10.93 -4.12 24.85
CA ILE A 290 10.21 -4.58 23.65
C ILE A 290 11.14 -5.43 22.77
N LEU A 291 12.38 -4.98 22.54
CA LEU A 291 13.36 -5.72 21.74
C LEU A 291 13.76 -7.04 22.41
N ALA A 292 13.84 -7.10 23.73
CA ALA A 292 14.13 -8.33 24.47
C ALA A 292 13.02 -9.37 24.28
N VAL A 293 11.74 -8.96 24.40
CA VAL A 293 10.60 -9.86 24.13
C VAL A 293 10.61 -10.33 22.68
N LEU A 294 10.82 -9.42 21.72
CA LEU A 294 10.92 -9.78 20.30
C LEU A 294 12.09 -10.74 20.03
N SER A 295 13.25 -10.53 20.66
CA SER A 295 14.40 -11.43 20.56
C SER A 295 14.07 -12.83 21.10
N SER A 296 13.35 -12.93 22.22
CA SER A 296 12.88 -14.21 22.77
C SER A 296 11.94 -14.93 21.80
N VAL A 297 10.94 -14.22 21.26
CA VAL A 297 10.02 -14.78 20.26
C VAL A 297 10.75 -15.21 18.97
N PHE A 298 11.65 -14.37 18.45
CA PHE A 298 12.43 -14.71 17.24
C PHE A 298 13.33 -15.93 17.47
N SER A 299 13.84 -16.12 18.69
CA SER A 299 14.59 -17.31 19.07
C SER A 299 13.71 -18.56 18.99
N HIS A 300 12.47 -18.47 19.44
CA HIS A 300 11.52 -19.58 19.38
C HIS A 300 11.09 -19.92 17.96
N TRP A 301 10.73 -18.92 17.15
CA TRP A 301 10.45 -19.12 15.72
C TRP A 301 11.64 -19.73 14.97
N GLY A 302 12.88 -19.48 15.41
CA GLY A 302 14.09 -20.08 14.85
C GLY A 302 14.52 -21.42 15.45
N SER A 303 13.86 -21.90 16.51
CA SER A 303 14.26 -23.10 17.27
C SER A 303 13.35 -24.31 17.08
N HIS A 304 12.17 -24.16 16.49
CA HIS A 304 11.21 -25.26 16.38
C HIS A 304 11.68 -26.32 15.37
N ASP A 305 11.73 -27.58 15.81
CA ASP A 305 12.17 -28.76 15.03
C ASP A 305 10.99 -29.52 14.38
N ALA A 306 9.83 -28.88 14.25
CA ALA A 306 8.73 -29.52 13.56
C ALA A 306 9.08 -29.62 12.08
N VAL A 307 9.20 -30.85 11.59
CA VAL A 307 9.13 -31.19 10.17
C VAL A 307 7.75 -30.74 9.69
N VAL A 308 7.60 -29.45 9.37
CA VAL A 308 6.37 -28.95 8.78
C VAL A 308 6.48 -29.23 7.29
N ASP A 309 5.74 -30.25 6.87
CA ASP A 309 5.59 -30.57 5.46
C ASP A 309 4.99 -29.32 4.78
N THR A 310 5.56 -28.86 3.66
CA THR A 310 5.06 -27.67 2.94
C THR A 310 3.59 -27.81 2.49
N ALA A 311 3.12 -29.06 2.41
CA ALA A 311 1.72 -29.42 2.22
C ALA A 311 0.82 -29.10 3.44
N GLU A 312 1.38 -29.11 4.65
CA GLU A 312 0.69 -28.81 5.90
C GLU A 312 0.52 -27.31 6.13
N VAL A 313 1.51 -26.47 5.78
CA VAL A 313 1.31 -25.00 5.71
C VAL A 313 0.19 -24.64 4.74
N SER A 314 0.11 -25.36 3.61
CA SER A 314 -0.95 -25.18 2.62
C SER A 314 -2.33 -25.61 3.16
N ARG A 315 -2.40 -26.75 3.87
CA ARG A 315 -3.62 -27.23 4.55
C ARG A 315 -4.04 -26.39 5.77
N LEU A 316 -3.09 -25.81 6.49
CA LEU A 316 -3.34 -24.90 7.61
C LEU A 316 -3.84 -23.56 7.09
N LEU A 317 -3.34 -23.09 5.94
CA LEU A 317 -3.93 -21.96 5.23
C LEU A 317 -5.38 -22.26 4.77
N ASP A 318 -5.71 -23.51 4.42
CA ASP A 318 -7.07 -23.96 4.08
C ASP A 318 -8.04 -23.99 5.27
N THR A 319 -7.55 -24.13 6.51
CA THR A 319 -8.38 -24.17 7.74
C THR A 319 -8.62 -22.79 8.39
N LEU A 320 -7.92 -21.75 7.93
CA LEU A 320 -8.13 -20.35 8.34
C LEU A 320 -9.49 -19.78 7.94
N ALA A 321 -10.31 -20.53 7.20
CA ALA A 321 -11.62 -20.10 6.72
C ALA A 321 -12.79 -20.38 7.69
N SER A 322 -12.59 -21.13 8.79
CA SER A 322 -13.74 -21.63 9.59
C SER A 322 -13.65 -21.49 11.10
N ALA A 323 -12.49 -21.26 11.71
CA ALA A 323 -12.41 -21.07 13.15
C ALA A 323 -11.10 -20.39 13.58
N SER A 324 -11.18 -19.52 14.60
CA SER A 324 -10.04 -19.00 15.37
C SER A 324 -9.24 -20.07 16.13
N THR A 325 -9.49 -21.36 15.88
CA THR A 325 -9.00 -22.48 16.70
C THR A 325 -7.84 -23.28 16.08
N ILE A 326 -7.44 -23.06 14.82
CA ILE A 326 -6.32 -23.82 14.20
C ILE A 326 -5.40 -22.90 13.37
N LEU A 327 -4.82 -21.88 14.01
CA LEU A 327 -3.63 -21.20 13.47
C LEU A 327 -2.39 -21.89 14.05
N SER A 328 -1.33 -22.07 13.25
CA SER A 328 -0.03 -22.47 13.80
C SER A 328 0.36 -21.51 14.94
N ALA A 329 1.00 -22.03 15.98
CA ALA A 329 1.34 -21.24 17.16
C ALA A 329 2.06 -19.93 16.77
N ASP A 330 3.01 -20.01 15.84
CA ASP A 330 3.77 -18.86 15.37
C ASP A 330 2.93 -17.79 14.67
N LEU A 331 1.90 -18.18 13.91
CA LEU A 331 1.01 -17.22 13.26
C LEU A 331 0.08 -16.54 14.26
N ARG A 332 -0.33 -17.24 15.33
CA ARG A 332 -1.06 -16.61 16.45
C ARG A 332 -0.17 -15.64 17.19
N HIS A 333 1.09 -16.01 17.46
CA HIS A 333 2.09 -15.12 18.04
C HIS A 333 2.30 -13.89 17.17
N ALA A 334 2.45 -14.04 15.86
CA ALA A 334 2.61 -12.93 14.92
C ALA A 334 1.40 -11.97 14.96
N GLN A 335 0.17 -12.49 15.05
CA GLN A 335 -1.03 -11.66 15.19
C GLN A 335 -1.06 -10.89 16.52
N MET A 336 -0.75 -11.55 17.63
CA MET A 336 -0.72 -10.93 18.95
C MET A 336 0.35 -9.83 19.02
N ILE A 337 1.54 -10.10 18.49
CA ILE A 337 2.64 -9.13 18.42
C ILE A 337 2.28 -7.97 17.50
N SER A 338 1.64 -8.23 16.36
CA SER A 338 1.18 -7.16 15.46
C SER A 338 0.19 -6.23 16.15
N LYS A 339 -0.79 -6.79 16.87
CA LYS A 339 -1.75 -6.03 17.67
C LYS A 339 -1.06 -5.21 18.76
N ALA A 340 -0.09 -5.79 19.46
CA ALA A 340 0.70 -5.11 20.47
C ALA A 340 1.49 -3.93 19.88
N LEU A 341 2.21 -4.17 18.78
CA LEU A 341 3.05 -3.18 18.10
C LEU A 341 2.25 -2.10 17.36
N SER A 342 0.99 -2.38 16.97
CA SER A 342 0.10 -1.38 16.34
C SER A 342 -0.17 -0.18 17.24
N THR A 343 0.04 -0.32 18.54
CA THR A 343 -0.10 0.77 19.51
C THR A 343 1.09 1.73 19.50
N VAL A 344 2.21 1.38 18.86
CA VAL A 344 3.43 2.20 18.82
C VAL A 344 3.27 3.34 17.81
N GLY A 345 3.51 4.58 18.27
CA GLY A 345 3.38 5.76 17.43
C GLY A 345 4.35 5.79 16.22
N PRO A 346 3.94 6.40 15.09
CA PRO A 346 4.64 6.30 13.80
C PRO A 346 6.07 6.87 13.80
N GLY A 347 6.37 7.86 14.65
CA GLY A 347 7.70 8.48 14.73
C GLY A 347 8.77 7.62 15.42
N LYS A 348 8.36 6.72 16.33
CA LYS A 348 9.28 5.84 17.09
C LYS A 348 9.41 4.45 16.48
N PHE A 349 8.38 4.02 15.74
CA PHE A 349 8.33 2.72 15.10
C PHE A 349 9.51 2.46 14.14
N GLY A 350 10.08 3.50 13.51
CA GLY A 350 11.21 3.34 12.59
C GLY A 350 12.50 2.82 13.23
N ARG A 351 12.85 3.29 14.43
CA ARG A 351 14.07 2.82 15.14
C ARG A 351 13.89 1.40 15.65
N LEU A 352 12.73 1.13 16.26
CA LEU A 352 12.36 -0.21 16.73
C LEU A 352 12.35 -1.22 15.58
N LEU A 353 11.78 -0.85 14.44
CA LEU A 353 11.75 -1.68 13.23
C LEU A 353 13.16 -1.99 12.73
N HIS A 354 14.06 -1.01 12.69
CA HIS A 354 15.43 -1.22 12.27
C HIS A 354 16.18 -2.17 13.21
N ALA A 355 16.04 -1.98 14.53
CA ALA A 355 16.63 -2.88 15.52
C ALA A 355 16.05 -4.30 15.44
N ALA A 356 14.73 -4.45 15.30
CA ALA A 356 14.08 -5.74 15.15
C ALA A 356 14.51 -6.46 13.85
N ASN A 357 14.63 -5.74 12.73
CA ASN A 357 15.17 -6.29 11.49
C ASN A 357 16.62 -6.79 11.67
N ARG A 358 17.44 -6.05 12.44
CA ARG A 358 18.82 -6.46 12.74
C ARG A 358 18.83 -7.75 13.57
N LEU A 359 17.97 -7.88 14.58
CA LEU A 359 17.83 -9.11 15.36
C LEU A 359 17.43 -10.30 14.49
N VAL A 360 16.49 -10.12 13.55
CA VAL A 360 16.11 -11.17 12.59
C VAL A 360 17.32 -11.59 11.75
N LEU A 361 18.12 -10.64 11.27
CA LEU A 361 19.33 -10.93 10.48
C LEU A 361 20.43 -11.62 11.31
N GLU A 362 20.69 -11.17 12.54
CA GLU A 362 21.67 -11.78 13.45
C GLU A 362 21.32 -13.23 13.75
N ARG A 363 20.04 -13.52 14.01
CA ARG A 363 19.55 -14.89 14.21
C ARG A 363 19.53 -15.69 12.92
N ALA A 364 19.49 -15.02 11.78
CA ALA A 364 19.45 -15.68 10.50
C ALA A 364 20.78 -16.33 10.08
N CYS A 365 21.89 -16.02 10.74
CA CYS A 365 23.17 -16.66 10.42
C CYS A 365 23.28 -18.13 10.87
N VAL A 366 22.29 -18.69 11.58
CA VAL A 366 22.44 -19.98 12.30
C VAL A 366 21.91 -21.20 11.52
N SER A 367 20.87 -21.08 10.67
CA SER A 367 20.33 -22.22 9.89
C SER A 367 19.42 -21.77 8.74
N ALA A 368 19.69 -22.17 7.48
CA ALA A 368 19.06 -21.64 6.26
C ALA A 368 17.55 -21.91 6.09
N THR A 369 17.04 -23.08 6.47
CA THR A 369 15.62 -23.46 6.32
C THR A 369 14.72 -22.72 7.31
N ARG A 370 15.21 -22.57 8.56
CA ARG A 370 14.50 -21.87 9.64
C ARG A 370 14.40 -20.36 9.41
N LEU A 371 15.15 -19.82 8.44
CA LEU A 371 15.13 -18.40 8.09
C LEU A 371 13.87 -18.04 7.34
N CYS A 372 13.37 -18.94 6.49
CA CYS A 372 12.18 -18.66 5.70
C CYS A 372 10.97 -18.43 6.61
N GLU A 373 10.80 -19.27 7.63
CA GLU A 373 9.72 -19.17 8.62
C GLU A 373 9.87 -17.92 9.49
N LEU A 374 11.05 -17.68 10.06
CA LEU A 374 11.34 -16.47 10.85
C LEU A 374 11.05 -15.19 10.05
N ARG A 375 11.54 -15.12 8.80
CA ARG A 375 11.33 -13.99 7.89
C ARG A 375 9.86 -13.82 7.56
N TYR A 376 9.16 -14.89 7.23
CA TYR A 376 7.75 -14.86 6.90
C TYR A 376 6.89 -14.42 8.10
N ASN A 377 7.13 -14.96 9.29
CA ASN A 377 6.42 -14.61 10.51
C ASN A 377 6.61 -13.12 10.86
N TRP A 378 7.85 -12.62 10.77
CA TRP A 378 8.13 -11.21 10.98
C TRP A 378 7.49 -10.30 9.92
N LEU A 379 7.58 -10.65 8.63
CA LEU A 379 6.89 -9.90 7.58
C LEU A 379 5.36 -9.95 7.75
N SER A 380 4.83 -11.04 8.29
CA SER A 380 3.40 -11.19 8.60
C SER A 380 2.97 -10.26 9.73
N VAL A 381 3.79 -10.13 10.79
CA VAL A 381 3.58 -9.11 11.84
C VAL A 381 3.47 -7.73 11.21
N LEU A 382 4.45 -7.35 10.37
CA LEU A 382 4.51 -6.03 9.76
C LEU A 382 3.36 -5.76 8.77
N ALA A 383 2.96 -6.76 7.99
CA ALA A 383 1.84 -6.65 7.06
C ALA A 383 0.52 -6.36 7.78
N GLN A 384 0.34 -6.88 9.00
CA GLN A 384 -0.88 -6.69 9.78
C GLN A 384 -0.95 -5.34 10.51
N ILE A 385 0.16 -4.60 10.65
CA ILE A 385 0.18 -3.30 11.32
C ILE A 385 -0.34 -2.19 10.36
N PRO A 386 -1.47 -1.53 10.64
CA PRO A 386 -2.05 -0.51 9.74
C PRO A 386 -1.14 0.71 9.51
N LEU A 387 -0.31 1.04 10.50
CA LEU A 387 0.62 2.18 10.45
C LEU A 387 1.83 1.95 9.54
N VAL A 388 2.14 0.68 9.22
CA VAL A 388 3.29 0.36 8.37
C VAL A 388 2.97 0.70 6.92
N LYS A 389 3.70 1.68 6.39
CA LYS A 389 3.60 2.04 4.98
C LYS A 389 4.05 0.86 4.12
N GLN A 390 3.38 0.69 2.99
CA GLN A 390 3.74 -0.33 2.00
C GLN A 390 5.20 -0.27 1.57
N GLU A 391 5.72 0.94 1.38
CA GLU A 391 7.13 1.13 1.01
C GLU A 391 8.07 0.62 2.11
N THR A 392 7.71 0.79 3.38
CA THR A 392 8.48 0.28 4.52
C THR A 392 8.46 -1.24 4.55
N LEU A 393 7.28 -1.87 4.37
CA LEU A 393 7.17 -3.33 4.29
C LEU A 393 8.01 -3.88 3.13
N PHE A 394 7.95 -3.25 1.96
CA PHE A 394 8.67 -3.71 0.77
C PHE A 394 10.18 -3.54 0.92
N LYS A 395 10.63 -2.44 1.52
CA LYS A 395 12.05 -2.24 1.89
C LYS A 395 12.51 -3.29 2.89
N THR A 396 11.71 -3.62 3.90
CA THR A 396 12.05 -4.69 4.85
C THR A 396 12.11 -6.05 4.15
N ALA A 397 11.17 -6.37 3.25
CA ALA A 397 11.20 -7.61 2.48
C ALA A 397 12.43 -7.71 1.56
N GLU A 398 12.86 -6.58 0.98
CA GLU A 398 14.09 -6.46 0.17
C GLU A 398 15.36 -6.63 1.02
N ILE A 399 15.45 -6.01 2.20
CA ILE A 399 16.58 -6.17 3.13
C ILE A 399 16.69 -7.62 3.61
N LEU A 400 15.55 -8.25 3.87
CA LEU A 400 15.49 -9.64 4.29
C LEU A 400 15.53 -10.59 3.08
N ALA A 401 15.77 -10.16 1.84
CA ALA A 401 15.77 -11.02 0.66
C ALA A 401 16.97 -12.00 0.65
N PRO A 402 16.85 -13.16 -0.01
CA PRO A 402 17.84 -14.25 0.07
C PRO A 402 19.23 -13.88 -0.45
N GLY A 403 19.35 -12.88 -1.35
CA GLY A 403 20.63 -12.39 -1.87
C GLY A 403 21.60 -11.88 -0.79
N PHE A 404 21.11 -11.61 0.43
CA PHE A 404 21.94 -11.19 1.57
C PHE A 404 22.17 -12.31 2.61
N VAL A 405 21.41 -13.41 2.57
CA VAL A 405 21.29 -14.35 3.70
C VAL A 405 21.42 -15.84 3.29
N GLY A 406 21.52 -16.17 2.00
CA GLY A 406 21.67 -17.55 1.53
C GLY A 406 20.45 -18.45 1.76
N ALA A 407 19.31 -17.87 2.19
CA ALA A 407 18.05 -18.55 2.41
C ALA A 407 17.30 -18.82 1.10
N GLU A 408 16.28 -19.68 1.12
CA GLU A 408 15.36 -19.79 0.00
C GLU A 408 14.47 -18.53 -0.15
N PRO A 409 14.06 -18.19 -1.39
CA PRO A 409 13.08 -17.13 -1.61
C PRO A 409 11.72 -17.54 -1.04
N LEU A 410 10.98 -16.57 -0.47
CA LEU A 410 9.61 -16.79 0.01
C LEU A 410 8.74 -17.42 -1.08
N SER A 411 7.85 -18.34 -0.70
CA SER A 411 6.95 -18.97 -1.66
C SER A 411 5.96 -17.93 -2.26
N GLY A 412 5.44 -18.21 -3.45
CA GLY A 412 4.38 -17.40 -4.07
C GLY A 412 3.11 -17.35 -3.22
N THR A 413 2.79 -18.43 -2.48
CA THR A 413 1.68 -18.48 -1.52
C THR A 413 1.93 -17.57 -0.32
N GLU A 414 3.12 -17.60 0.27
CA GLU A 414 3.53 -16.68 1.35
C GLU A 414 3.50 -15.21 0.90
N LEU A 415 4.02 -14.90 -0.29
CA LEU A 415 3.94 -13.54 -0.82
C LEU A 415 2.48 -13.09 -1.00
N CYS A 416 1.60 -13.99 -1.47
CA CYS A 416 0.19 -13.69 -1.63
C CYS A 416 -0.51 -13.48 -0.28
N SER A 417 -0.21 -14.29 0.74
CA SER A 417 -0.77 -14.14 2.09
C SER A 417 -0.33 -12.84 2.76
N LEU A 418 0.96 -12.46 2.62
CA LEU A 418 1.49 -11.19 3.10
C LEU A 418 0.77 -10.00 2.46
N MET A 419 0.59 -10.03 1.14
CA MET A 419 -0.11 -8.97 0.42
C MET A 419 -1.58 -8.86 0.83
N MET A 420 -2.28 -9.98 1.00
CA MET A 420 -3.67 -9.98 1.47
C MET A 420 -3.78 -9.40 2.89
N SER A 421 -2.91 -9.81 3.81
CA SER A 421 -2.87 -9.27 5.18
C SER A 421 -2.62 -7.76 5.18
N GLN A 422 -1.71 -7.30 4.32
CA GLN A 422 -1.40 -5.88 4.18
C GLN A 422 -2.56 -5.07 3.57
N TRP A 423 -3.27 -5.64 2.60
CA TRP A 423 -4.42 -4.96 2.03
C TRP A 423 -5.60 -4.91 3.00
N THR A 424 -5.77 -5.93 3.84
CA THR A 424 -6.78 -5.91 4.91
C THR A 424 -6.43 -4.87 5.97
N SER A 425 -5.20 -4.85 6.49
CA SER A 425 -4.80 -3.91 7.56
C SER A 425 -4.94 -2.45 7.16
N ARG A 426 -4.81 -2.15 5.85
CA ARG A 426 -4.97 -0.80 5.29
C ARG A 426 -6.40 -0.50 4.81
N GLY A 427 -7.33 -1.44 4.94
CA GLY A 427 -8.72 -1.27 4.52
C GLY A 427 -8.94 -1.25 3.00
N TYR A 428 -7.99 -1.74 2.20
CA TYR A 428 -8.18 -1.90 0.75
C TYR A 428 -9.17 -3.03 0.43
N LEU A 429 -9.31 -4.01 1.32
CA LEU A 429 -10.26 -5.11 1.22
C LEU A 429 -11.41 -4.90 2.20
N ARG A 430 -12.65 -4.97 1.70
CA ARG A 430 -13.86 -4.94 2.55
C ARG A 430 -14.13 -6.26 3.26
N SER A 431 -13.72 -7.38 2.64
CA SER A 431 -13.84 -8.73 3.19
C SER A 431 -12.65 -9.56 2.70
N GLN A 432 -11.79 -9.96 3.63
CA GLN A 432 -10.62 -10.81 3.35
C GLN A 432 -11.05 -12.21 2.92
N ASP A 433 -12.06 -12.77 3.58
CA ASP A 433 -12.48 -14.17 3.41
C ASP A 433 -13.04 -14.44 2.00
N SER A 434 -13.68 -13.45 1.37
CA SER A 434 -14.17 -13.60 0.00
C SER A 434 -13.03 -13.67 -1.02
N LEU A 435 -11.98 -12.85 -0.83
CA LEU A 435 -10.81 -12.87 -1.71
C LEU A 435 -9.99 -14.16 -1.51
N ARG A 436 -9.79 -14.54 -0.25
CA ARG A 436 -9.00 -15.71 0.15
C ARG A 436 -9.61 -17.02 -0.35
N ARG A 437 -10.92 -17.24 -0.16
CA ARG A 437 -11.63 -18.40 -0.73
C ARG A 437 -11.46 -18.52 -2.25
N LYS A 438 -11.54 -17.39 -2.97
CA LYS A 438 -11.31 -17.38 -4.43
C LYS A 438 -9.85 -17.67 -4.78
N PHE A 439 -8.91 -17.17 -3.98
CA PHE A 439 -7.48 -17.44 -4.16
C PHE A 439 -7.16 -18.93 -3.95
N GLU A 440 -7.68 -19.55 -2.90
CA GLU A 440 -7.54 -20.99 -2.62
C GLU A 440 -8.16 -21.82 -3.75
N GLU A 441 -9.38 -21.49 -4.16
CA GLU A 441 -10.06 -22.14 -5.30
C GLU A 441 -9.21 -22.07 -6.59
N TYR A 442 -8.53 -20.94 -6.84
CA TYR A 442 -7.77 -20.73 -8.08
C TYR A 442 -6.34 -21.25 -8.02
N SER A 443 -5.72 -21.29 -6.84
CA SER A 443 -4.35 -21.75 -6.68
C SER A 443 -4.24 -23.27 -6.64
N LEU A 444 -5.31 -23.98 -6.24
CA LEU A 444 -5.32 -25.45 -6.09
C LEU A 444 -4.15 -25.94 -5.22
N GLY A 445 -3.73 -25.15 -4.23
CA GLY A 445 -2.57 -25.43 -3.37
C GLY A 445 -1.20 -25.39 -4.07
N CYS A 446 -1.14 -25.07 -5.36
CA CYS A 446 0.10 -25.06 -6.12
C CYS A 446 0.81 -23.70 -6.03
N ASN A 447 2.01 -23.70 -5.44
CA ASN A 447 2.85 -22.51 -5.30
C ASN A 447 3.13 -21.80 -6.63
N ASP A 448 3.40 -22.57 -7.69
CA ASP A 448 3.65 -22.03 -9.03
C ASP A 448 2.46 -21.21 -9.58
N MET A 449 1.22 -21.50 -9.16
CA MET A 449 0.01 -20.80 -9.64
C MET A 449 -0.44 -19.67 -8.71
N ALA A 450 0.14 -19.55 -7.52
CA ALA A 450 -0.36 -18.68 -6.45
C ALA A 450 -0.47 -17.20 -6.89
N ILE A 451 0.60 -16.63 -7.45
CA ILE A 451 0.64 -15.21 -7.81
C ILE A 451 -0.42 -14.88 -8.88
N ALA A 452 -0.57 -15.74 -9.89
CA ALA A 452 -1.59 -15.59 -10.92
C ALA A 452 -3.02 -15.82 -10.38
N ALA A 453 -3.18 -16.78 -9.47
CA ALA A 453 -4.43 -17.07 -8.78
C ALA A 453 -4.91 -15.85 -7.98
N LEU A 454 -4.01 -15.18 -7.25
CA LEU A 454 -4.31 -13.95 -6.52
C LEU A 454 -4.73 -12.83 -7.49
N ALA A 455 -3.99 -12.66 -8.58
CA ALA A 455 -4.33 -11.66 -9.59
C ALA A 455 -5.73 -11.89 -10.20
N LEU A 456 -6.10 -13.15 -10.43
CA LEU A 456 -7.43 -13.55 -10.90
C LEU A 456 -8.51 -13.36 -9.81
N ALA A 457 -8.21 -13.67 -8.56
CA ALA A 457 -9.09 -13.45 -7.42
C ALA A 457 -9.43 -11.97 -7.25
N ILE A 458 -8.43 -11.07 -7.31
CA ILE A 458 -8.61 -9.60 -7.31
C ILE A 458 -9.51 -9.18 -8.47
N CYS A 459 -9.28 -9.77 -9.65
CA CYS A 459 -10.01 -9.44 -10.87
C CYS A 459 -11.51 -9.69 -10.75
N ARG A 460 -11.89 -10.78 -10.07
CA ARG A 460 -13.26 -11.28 -9.89
C ARG A 460 -13.91 -10.87 -8.57
N SER A 461 -13.18 -10.26 -7.64
CA SER A 461 -13.70 -9.84 -6.32
C SER A 461 -13.91 -8.33 -6.22
N SER A 462 -13.04 -7.54 -6.85
CA SER A 462 -13.00 -6.09 -6.63
C SER A 462 -13.93 -5.34 -7.59
N ALA A 463 -14.89 -4.61 -7.02
CA ALA A 463 -15.89 -3.85 -7.78
C ALA A 463 -15.31 -2.62 -8.49
N SER A 464 -14.31 -1.95 -7.91
CA SER A 464 -13.74 -0.71 -8.49
C SER A 464 -12.49 -0.98 -9.34
N ARG A 465 -12.45 -0.35 -10.53
CA ARG A 465 -11.28 -0.41 -11.44
C ARG A 465 -10.03 0.21 -10.82
N GLU A 466 -10.19 1.27 -10.03
CA GLU A 466 -9.08 1.99 -9.41
C GLU A 466 -8.44 1.16 -8.29
N HIS A 467 -9.26 0.52 -7.47
CA HIS A 467 -8.80 -0.37 -6.39
C HIS A 467 -8.03 -1.57 -6.96
N ARG A 468 -8.54 -2.20 -8.04
CA ARG A 468 -7.82 -3.27 -8.75
C ARG A 468 -6.46 -2.80 -9.26
N LYS A 469 -6.42 -1.63 -9.88
CA LYS A 469 -5.17 -1.04 -10.37
C LYS A 469 -4.17 -0.83 -9.22
N ALA A 470 -4.62 -0.29 -8.10
CA ALA A 470 -3.77 -0.08 -6.92
C ALA A 470 -3.19 -1.40 -6.38
N MET A 471 -4.01 -2.45 -6.25
CA MET A 471 -3.56 -3.79 -5.81
C MET A 471 -2.58 -4.43 -6.81
N TYR A 472 -2.83 -4.32 -8.12
CA TYR A 472 -1.88 -4.82 -9.12
C TYR A 472 -0.56 -4.05 -9.11
N THR A 473 -0.60 -2.72 -9.00
CA THR A 473 0.61 -1.90 -8.88
C THR A 473 1.37 -2.24 -7.60
N SER A 474 0.65 -2.48 -6.50
CA SER A 474 1.22 -2.91 -5.22
C SER A 474 1.95 -4.26 -5.32
N LEU A 475 1.30 -5.25 -5.96
CA LEU A 475 1.89 -6.56 -6.22
C LEU A 475 3.11 -6.46 -7.13
N TRP A 476 3.05 -5.68 -8.22
CA TRP A 476 4.19 -5.47 -9.12
C TRP A 476 5.36 -4.79 -8.44
N GLN A 477 5.11 -3.80 -7.57
CA GLN A 477 6.14 -3.11 -6.81
C GLN A 477 6.89 -4.08 -5.89
N LEU A 478 6.18 -4.98 -5.20
CA LEU A 478 6.82 -6.01 -4.38
C LEU A 478 7.66 -6.96 -5.23
N LEU A 479 7.10 -7.49 -6.32
CA LEU A 479 7.82 -8.41 -7.20
C LEU A 479 9.05 -7.76 -7.84
N ALA A 480 8.96 -6.50 -8.24
CA ALA A 480 10.09 -5.76 -8.80
C ALA A 480 11.21 -5.54 -7.76
N ARG A 481 10.85 -5.27 -6.50
CA ARG A 481 11.81 -5.10 -5.38
C ARG A 481 12.53 -6.40 -5.03
N LEU A 482 11.87 -7.54 -5.22
CA LEU A 482 12.46 -8.86 -4.98
C LEU A 482 13.15 -9.44 -6.22
N ASP A 483 13.23 -8.71 -7.34
CA ASP A 483 13.70 -9.17 -8.65
C ASP A 483 12.97 -10.41 -9.19
N ARG A 484 11.66 -10.51 -8.90
CA ARG A 484 10.78 -11.65 -9.23
C ARG A 484 9.64 -11.29 -10.16
N SER A 485 9.81 -10.24 -10.97
CA SER A 485 8.80 -9.80 -11.94
C SER A 485 8.40 -10.90 -12.94
N TYR A 486 9.32 -11.81 -13.28
CA TYR A 486 9.04 -12.91 -14.20
C TYR A 486 8.19 -14.03 -13.59
N ASP A 487 8.16 -14.17 -12.26
CA ASP A 487 7.38 -15.21 -11.58
C ASP A 487 5.89 -15.06 -11.83
N MET A 488 5.39 -13.83 -11.95
CA MET A 488 4.01 -13.57 -12.37
C MET A 488 3.72 -14.18 -13.75
N ILE A 489 4.65 -14.07 -14.70
CA ILE A 489 4.48 -14.62 -16.05
C ILE A 489 4.55 -16.15 -16.03
N LYS A 490 5.49 -16.73 -15.26
CA LYS A 490 5.57 -18.18 -15.02
C LYS A 490 4.25 -18.69 -14.42
N SER A 491 3.74 -17.98 -13.43
CA SER A 491 2.51 -18.31 -12.72
C SER A 491 1.27 -18.22 -13.62
N LEU A 492 1.19 -17.20 -14.48
CA LEU A 492 0.11 -17.07 -15.45
C LEU A 492 0.13 -18.19 -16.50
N ARG A 493 1.32 -18.66 -16.91
CA ARG A 493 1.44 -19.82 -17.81
C ARG A 493 0.97 -21.10 -17.12
N ALA A 494 1.36 -21.32 -15.87
CA ALA A 494 0.89 -22.46 -15.09
C ALA A 494 -0.64 -22.44 -14.94
N LEU A 495 -1.20 -21.30 -14.54
CA LEU A 495 -2.65 -21.11 -14.40
C LEU A 495 -3.40 -21.26 -15.73
N SER A 496 -2.80 -20.87 -16.86
CA SER A 496 -3.44 -21.01 -18.17
C SER A 496 -3.66 -22.46 -18.61
N ARG A 497 -2.88 -23.41 -18.06
CA ARG A 497 -3.05 -24.84 -18.33
C ARG A 497 -4.27 -25.42 -17.63
N THR A 498 -4.61 -24.87 -16.46
CA THR A 498 -5.70 -25.37 -15.61
C THR A 498 -6.99 -24.58 -15.79
N ARG A 499 -6.90 -23.26 -16.06
CA ARG A 499 -8.06 -22.36 -16.11
C ARG A 499 -7.96 -21.33 -17.24
N GLN A 500 -9.12 -20.85 -17.68
CA GLN A 500 -9.19 -19.77 -18.66
C GLN A 500 -8.83 -18.43 -18.02
N VAL A 501 -7.70 -17.85 -18.45
CA VAL A 501 -7.25 -16.52 -18.03
C VAL A 501 -7.96 -15.44 -18.86
N PRO A 502 -8.72 -14.52 -18.23
CA PRO A 502 -9.44 -13.50 -18.98
C PRO A 502 -8.50 -12.44 -19.57
N ARG A 503 -8.80 -11.99 -20.79
CA ARG A 503 -8.01 -10.96 -21.48
C ARG A 503 -7.87 -9.66 -20.68
N TYR A 504 -8.97 -9.18 -20.09
CA TYR A 504 -8.97 -7.90 -19.38
C TYR A 504 -8.07 -7.92 -18.13
N LEU A 505 -7.81 -9.10 -17.55
CA LEU A 505 -6.82 -9.28 -16.48
C LEU A 505 -5.41 -8.99 -17.00
N LEU A 506 -5.00 -9.63 -18.10
CA LEU A 506 -3.68 -9.42 -18.70
C LEU A 506 -3.46 -7.96 -19.12
N GLN A 507 -4.52 -7.32 -19.62
CA GLN A 507 -4.51 -5.90 -19.96
C GLN A 507 -4.39 -5.00 -18.72
N ALA A 508 -5.07 -5.34 -17.63
CA ALA A 508 -4.95 -4.60 -16.38
C ALA A 508 -3.56 -4.79 -15.75
N LEU A 509 -3.01 -6.00 -15.78
CA LEU A 509 -1.67 -6.31 -15.28
C LEU A 509 -0.58 -5.59 -16.09
N SER A 510 -0.65 -5.62 -17.42
CA SER A 510 0.29 -4.89 -18.28
C SER A 510 0.18 -3.38 -18.12
N ALA A 511 -1.03 -2.84 -17.89
CA ALA A 511 -1.21 -1.43 -17.58
C ALA A 511 -0.64 -1.03 -16.21
N ALA A 512 -0.49 -1.98 -15.28
CA ALA A 512 -0.03 -1.77 -13.91
C ALA A 512 1.48 -2.03 -13.73
N SER A 513 2.11 -2.84 -14.58
CA SER A 513 3.51 -3.28 -14.43
C SER A 513 4.54 -2.17 -14.65
N CYS A 514 4.20 -1.10 -15.37
CA CYS A 514 5.09 0.02 -15.75
C CYS A 514 6.38 -0.36 -16.53
N ASP A 515 6.68 -1.66 -16.68
CA ASP A 515 7.77 -2.26 -17.43
C ASP A 515 7.31 -2.74 -18.82
N HIS A 516 8.08 -2.37 -19.84
CA HIS A 516 7.82 -2.74 -21.24
C HIS A 516 8.11 -4.21 -21.55
N HIS A 517 9.08 -4.86 -20.89
CA HIS A 517 9.35 -6.29 -21.11
C HIS A 517 8.19 -7.15 -20.62
N VAL A 518 7.72 -6.90 -19.40
CA VAL A 518 6.57 -7.59 -18.81
C VAL A 518 5.32 -7.39 -19.68
N ALA A 519 5.06 -6.16 -20.13
CA ALA A 519 3.91 -5.87 -21.00
C ALA A 519 3.97 -6.66 -22.32
N LEU A 520 5.15 -6.75 -22.94
CA LEU A 520 5.36 -7.54 -24.15
C LEU A 520 5.17 -9.04 -23.91
N HIS A 521 5.69 -9.58 -22.81
CA HIS A 521 5.51 -10.99 -22.46
C HIS A 521 4.05 -11.36 -22.18
N LEU A 522 3.30 -10.51 -21.47
CA LEU A 522 1.87 -10.72 -21.23
C LEU A 522 1.08 -10.70 -22.53
N GLN A 523 1.44 -9.82 -23.45
CA GLN A 523 0.84 -9.80 -24.77
C GLN A 523 1.18 -11.04 -25.59
N MET A 524 2.44 -11.48 -25.60
CA MET A 524 2.87 -12.68 -26.30
C MET A 524 2.17 -13.92 -25.74
N LEU A 525 2.02 -14.00 -24.42
CA LEU A 525 1.25 -15.03 -23.73
C LEU A 525 -0.20 -15.06 -24.26
N TYR A 526 -0.83 -13.89 -24.35
CA TYR A 526 -2.18 -13.79 -24.91
C TYR A 526 -2.24 -14.26 -26.37
N SER A 527 -1.43 -13.66 -27.24
CA SER A 527 -1.47 -13.91 -28.68
C SER A 527 -1.13 -15.34 -29.08
N ARG A 528 -0.23 -16.01 -28.34
CA ARG A 528 0.26 -17.36 -28.68
C ARG A 528 -0.51 -18.49 -28.02
N GLN A 529 -0.97 -18.30 -26.76
CA GLN A 529 -1.48 -19.41 -25.95
C GLN A 529 -2.95 -19.25 -25.56
N LEU A 530 -3.43 -18.02 -25.36
CA LEU A 530 -4.77 -17.78 -24.80
C LEU A 530 -5.79 -17.26 -25.83
N ARG A 531 -5.32 -16.77 -26.97
CA ARG A 531 -6.18 -16.25 -28.03
C ARG A 531 -6.87 -17.41 -28.76
N ARG A 532 -8.18 -17.54 -28.57
CA ARG A 532 -9.03 -18.42 -29.39
C ARG A 532 -9.09 -17.91 -30.83
N ASN A 533 -9.29 -18.81 -31.79
CA ASN A 533 -9.52 -18.44 -33.20
C ASN A 533 -10.70 -17.45 -33.30
N GLY A 534 -10.49 -16.31 -33.95
CA GLY A 534 -11.49 -15.23 -34.02
C GLY A 534 -11.68 -14.43 -32.72
N GLY A 535 -10.90 -14.70 -31.66
CA GLY A 535 -10.94 -13.95 -30.40
C GLY A 535 -10.51 -12.49 -30.57
N PRO A 536 -10.96 -11.60 -29.65
CA PRO A 536 -10.82 -10.16 -29.81
C PRO A 536 -9.35 -9.73 -29.72
N ASP A 537 -8.91 -8.80 -30.59
CA ASP A 537 -7.51 -8.37 -30.69
C ASP A 537 -7.03 -7.55 -29.48
N TRP A 538 -5.79 -7.78 -29.01
CA TRP A 538 -5.15 -7.04 -27.92
C TRP A 538 -5.25 -5.53 -28.09
N ASP A 539 -5.52 -4.79 -27.01
CA ASP A 539 -5.69 -3.33 -27.09
C ASP A 539 -4.35 -2.64 -27.43
N PRO A 540 -4.24 -1.99 -28.59
CA PRO A 540 -3.00 -1.39 -29.04
C PRO A 540 -2.59 -0.18 -28.18
N VAL A 541 -3.53 0.46 -27.48
CA VAL A 541 -3.24 1.63 -26.63
C VAL A 541 -2.24 1.28 -25.52
N LEU A 542 -2.27 0.05 -25.00
CA LEU A 542 -1.34 -0.41 -23.98
C LEU A 542 0.11 -0.46 -24.51
N VAL A 543 0.29 -0.95 -25.72
CA VAL A 543 1.60 -0.96 -26.40
C VAL A 543 2.06 0.47 -26.67
N GLY A 544 1.13 1.36 -27.07
CA GLY A 544 1.40 2.77 -27.30
C GLY A 544 2.00 3.51 -26.09
N ARG A 545 1.67 3.10 -24.85
CA ARG A 545 2.23 3.68 -23.62
C ARG A 545 3.70 3.36 -23.41
N HIS A 546 4.13 2.17 -23.82
CA HIS A 546 5.50 1.67 -23.63
C HIS A 546 6.36 1.83 -24.88
N MET A 547 5.79 2.28 -26.00
CA MET A 547 6.42 2.32 -27.31
C MET A 547 7.78 3.04 -27.31
N ASP A 548 7.88 4.20 -26.66
CA ASP A 548 9.14 4.97 -26.64
C ASP A 548 10.27 4.17 -25.95
N LYS A 549 9.93 3.46 -24.87
CA LYS A 549 10.86 2.57 -24.16
C LYS A 549 11.23 1.35 -24.99
N ILE A 550 10.26 0.71 -25.65
CA ILE A 550 10.49 -0.47 -26.50
C ILE A 550 11.41 -0.14 -27.67
N VAL A 551 11.23 1.03 -28.30
CA VAL A 551 12.07 1.45 -29.44
C VAL A 551 13.46 1.87 -28.99
N SER A 552 13.59 2.46 -27.80
CA SER A 552 14.87 2.95 -27.27
C SER A 552 15.75 1.82 -26.72
N ASP A 553 15.15 0.67 -26.40
CA ASP A 553 15.84 -0.47 -25.80
C ASP A 553 16.63 -1.28 -26.86
N PRO A 554 17.97 -1.34 -26.76
CA PRO A 554 18.81 -2.07 -27.70
C PRO A 554 18.72 -3.60 -27.53
N SER A 555 18.25 -4.10 -26.38
CA SER A 555 18.14 -5.53 -26.10
C SER A 555 17.01 -6.19 -26.90
N LEU A 556 16.02 -5.39 -27.32
CA LEU A 556 14.86 -5.88 -28.06
C LEU A 556 15.10 -5.81 -29.57
N PRO A 557 14.73 -6.86 -30.33
CA PRO A 557 14.83 -6.79 -31.78
C PRO A 557 13.86 -5.73 -32.31
N SER A 558 14.30 -4.91 -33.27
CA SER A 558 13.48 -3.85 -33.88
C SER A 558 12.15 -4.33 -34.51
N GLY A 559 11.96 -5.64 -34.67
CA GLY A 559 10.70 -6.25 -35.11
C GLY A 559 9.63 -6.36 -34.02
N THR A 560 10.00 -6.36 -32.74
CA THR A 560 9.11 -6.69 -31.60
C THR A 560 7.92 -5.74 -31.49
N VAL A 561 8.12 -4.45 -31.78
CA VAL A 561 7.03 -3.46 -31.79
C VAL A 561 5.93 -3.82 -32.77
N TRP A 562 6.27 -4.40 -33.92
CA TRP A 562 5.28 -4.79 -34.93
C TRP A 562 4.49 -6.01 -34.51
N THR A 563 5.17 -7.01 -33.95
CA THR A 563 4.54 -8.18 -33.35
C THR A 563 3.61 -7.77 -32.21
N ALA A 564 4.05 -6.83 -31.38
CA ALA A 564 3.26 -6.25 -30.30
C ALA A 564 2.08 -5.42 -30.81
N LEU A 565 2.20 -4.74 -31.95
CA LEU A 565 1.03 -4.11 -32.53
C LEU A 565 0.12 -5.13 -33.22
N GLY A 566 0.58 -6.36 -33.51
CA GLY A 566 -0.10 -7.36 -34.33
C GLY A 566 -0.07 -7.04 -35.83
N ILE A 567 0.89 -6.23 -36.28
CA ILE A 567 1.13 -5.93 -37.70
C ILE A 567 2.17 -6.95 -38.17
N ASN A 568 1.73 -7.92 -38.97
CA ASN A 568 2.66 -8.84 -39.60
C ASN A 568 3.54 -8.11 -40.61
N ARG A 569 4.77 -8.58 -40.79
CA ARG A 569 5.61 -8.12 -41.91
C ARG A 569 4.91 -8.51 -43.22
N PRO A 570 4.83 -7.62 -44.22
CA PRO A 570 4.36 -7.99 -45.55
C PRO A 570 5.27 -9.12 -46.09
N GLY A 571 4.66 -10.23 -46.52
CA GLY A 571 5.37 -11.45 -46.98
C GLY A 571 5.66 -12.53 -45.92
N GLY A 572 4.98 -12.52 -44.76
CA GLY A 572 5.12 -13.58 -43.73
C GLY A 572 4.15 -14.76 -43.94
N GLU A 573 4.42 -15.90 -43.28
CA GLU A 573 3.69 -17.19 -43.38
C GLU A 573 2.15 -17.10 -43.28
N ASP A 574 1.59 -16.05 -42.67
CA ASP A 574 0.14 -15.84 -42.61
C ASP A 574 -0.48 -15.46 -43.97
N GLU A 575 0.28 -14.89 -44.91
CA GLU A 575 -0.17 -14.74 -46.31
C GLU A 575 -0.24 -16.09 -47.05
N ALA A 576 0.56 -17.08 -46.63
CA ALA A 576 0.55 -18.42 -47.21
C ALA A 576 -0.62 -19.29 -46.71
N ARG A 577 -1.24 -18.95 -45.57
CA ARG A 577 -2.34 -19.73 -44.96
C ARG A 577 -3.75 -19.32 -45.36
N GLY A 578 -3.93 -18.49 -46.40
CA GLY A 578 -5.25 -18.21 -46.99
C GLY A 578 -6.24 -17.45 -46.08
N ASN A 579 -5.77 -16.78 -45.02
CA ASN A 579 -6.64 -15.98 -44.16
C ASN A 579 -7.20 -14.75 -44.91
N PRO A 580 -8.44 -14.31 -44.62
CA PRO A 580 -9.10 -13.22 -45.34
C PRO A 580 -8.25 -11.94 -45.36
N PRO A 581 -8.38 -11.10 -46.39
CA PRO A 581 -7.42 -10.04 -46.70
C PRO A 581 -7.20 -9.13 -45.49
N THR A 582 -5.94 -9.04 -45.06
CA THR A 582 -5.40 -8.16 -44.00
C THR A 582 -5.99 -6.75 -44.03
N LYS A 583 -6.38 -6.26 -45.21
CA LYS A 583 -7.07 -4.98 -45.44
C LYS A 583 -8.32 -4.75 -44.58
N LEU A 584 -9.12 -5.78 -44.28
CA LEU A 584 -10.33 -5.63 -43.44
C LEU A 584 -9.99 -5.41 -41.95
N ARG A 585 -8.88 -5.97 -41.46
CA ARG A 585 -8.43 -5.85 -40.06
C ARG A 585 -7.83 -4.48 -39.72
N HIS A 586 -7.61 -3.64 -40.73
CA HIS A 586 -6.99 -2.32 -40.58
C HIS A 586 -7.98 -1.16 -40.67
N ARG A 587 -9.27 -1.43 -40.93
CA ARG A 587 -10.34 -0.43 -41.00
C ARG A 587 -11.14 -0.35 -39.68
N GLY A 588 -11.79 0.79 -39.45
CA GLY A 588 -12.62 1.04 -38.26
C GLY A 588 -11.85 1.58 -37.05
N ALA A 589 -12.54 1.68 -35.90
CA ALA A 589 -12.03 2.31 -34.67
C ALA A 589 -10.77 1.65 -34.09
N TYR A 590 -10.55 0.36 -34.37
CA TYR A 590 -9.34 -0.36 -33.96
C TYR A 590 -8.14 -0.01 -34.85
N GLY A 591 -8.35 0.05 -36.17
CA GLY A 591 -7.35 0.46 -37.15
C GLY A 591 -6.87 1.90 -36.96
N THR A 592 -7.79 2.83 -36.68
CA THR A 592 -7.45 4.24 -36.41
C THR A 592 -6.59 4.42 -35.17
N ARG A 593 -6.85 3.67 -34.08
CA ARG A 593 -5.98 3.67 -32.89
C ARG A 593 -4.57 3.17 -33.20
N ARG A 594 -4.45 2.11 -34.01
CA ARG A 594 -3.14 1.60 -34.46
C ARG A 594 -2.43 2.58 -35.36
N ALA A 595 -3.14 3.24 -36.27
CA ALA A 595 -2.58 4.28 -37.14
C ALA A 595 -2.01 5.45 -36.33
N ALA A 596 -2.72 5.91 -35.30
CA ALA A 596 -2.21 6.96 -34.40
C ALA A 596 -0.91 6.54 -33.70
N ILE A 597 -0.82 5.29 -33.23
CA ILE A 597 0.40 4.76 -32.60
C ILE A 597 1.52 4.62 -33.63
N VAL A 598 1.25 4.10 -34.83
CA VAL A 598 2.25 3.93 -35.90
C VAL A 598 2.78 5.26 -36.40
N GLN A 599 1.95 6.31 -36.43
CA GLN A 599 2.40 7.67 -36.73
C GLN A 599 3.44 8.15 -35.72
N ARG A 600 3.19 7.94 -34.42
CA ARG A 600 4.14 8.27 -33.35
C ARG A 600 5.38 7.36 -33.39
N LEU A 601 5.21 6.09 -33.74
CA LEU A 601 6.30 5.14 -33.91
C LEU A 601 7.28 5.60 -34.99
N ALA A 602 6.79 6.13 -36.11
CA ALA A 602 7.63 6.61 -37.20
C ALA A 602 8.58 7.73 -36.74
N THR A 603 8.10 8.66 -35.91
CA THR A 603 8.94 9.76 -35.41
C THR A 603 10.01 9.24 -34.44
N VAL A 604 9.64 8.35 -33.52
CA VAL A 604 10.59 7.77 -32.55
C VAL A 604 11.65 6.92 -33.26
N LEU A 605 11.27 6.11 -34.25
CA LEU A 605 12.20 5.32 -35.05
C LEU A 605 13.17 6.19 -35.87
N SER A 606 12.71 7.35 -36.36
CA SER A 606 13.58 8.26 -37.11
C SER A 606 14.62 8.95 -36.24
N ASP A 607 14.36 9.09 -34.94
CA ASP A 607 15.21 9.79 -33.99
C ASP A 607 16.07 8.83 -33.14
N ALA A 608 15.80 7.52 -33.19
CA ALA A 608 16.57 6.51 -32.45
C ALA A 608 18.05 6.43 -32.88
N PRO A 609 19.02 6.65 -31.97
CA PRO A 609 20.45 6.76 -32.32
C PRO A 609 21.12 5.39 -32.52
N HIS A 610 20.69 4.37 -31.79
CA HIS A 610 21.27 3.01 -31.86
C HIS A 610 20.84 2.25 -33.13
N LEU A 611 19.83 2.73 -33.87
CA LEU A 611 19.37 2.09 -35.10
C LEU A 611 20.25 2.45 -36.29
N ARG A 612 20.86 1.44 -36.90
CA ARG A 612 21.54 1.56 -38.20
C ARG A 612 20.60 2.17 -39.23
N ASN A 613 21.11 3.07 -40.07
CA ASN A 613 20.33 3.79 -41.09
C ASN A 613 19.48 2.86 -42.00
N ARG A 614 20.01 1.68 -42.38
CA ARG A 614 19.23 0.67 -43.13
C ARG A 614 18.02 0.13 -42.35
N VAL A 615 18.17 -0.11 -41.05
CA VAL A 615 17.10 -0.62 -40.19
C VAL A 615 16.06 0.48 -39.97
N ALA A 616 16.48 1.68 -39.58
CA ALA A 616 15.58 2.83 -39.44
C ALA A 616 14.76 3.08 -40.71
N PHE A 617 15.40 3.04 -41.90
CA PHE A 617 14.70 3.22 -43.17
C PHE A 617 13.66 2.12 -43.40
N ARG A 618 14.01 0.84 -43.17
CA ARG A 618 13.09 -0.28 -43.34
C ARG A 618 11.87 -0.14 -42.43
N GLN A 619 12.09 0.21 -41.16
CA GLN A 619 11.02 0.33 -40.17
C GLN A 619 10.10 1.52 -40.46
N VAL A 620 10.65 2.71 -40.77
CA VAL A 620 9.83 3.87 -41.16
C VAL A 620 9.09 3.63 -42.48
N SER A 621 9.71 2.93 -43.44
CA SER A 621 9.02 2.54 -44.68
C SER A 621 7.84 1.60 -44.41
N GLN A 622 7.95 0.73 -43.40
CA GLN A 622 6.84 -0.11 -42.96
C GLN A 622 5.72 0.71 -42.32
N CYS A 623 6.03 1.76 -41.53
CA CYS A 623 5.04 2.71 -41.02
C CYS A 623 4.26 3.37 -42.16
N VAL A 624 4.95 3.85 -43.19
CA VAL A 624 4.33 4.51 -44.36
C VAL A 624 3.36 3.56 -45.06
N ARG A 625 3.79 2.35 -45.39
CA ARG A 625 2.93 1.36 -46.06
C ARG A 625 1.70 0.99 -45.23
N PHE A 626 1.87 0.85 -43.91
CA PHE A 626 0.76 0.56 -43.02
C PHE A 626 -0.25 1.71 -42.97
N LEU A 627 0.22 2.97 -42.88
CA LEU A 627 -0.66 4.14 -42.84
C LEU A 627 -1.38 4.34 -44.18
N GLU A 628 -0.70 4.14 -45.32
CA GLU A 628 -1.36 4.14 -46.64
C GLU A 628 -2.51 3.13 -46.69
N GLN A 629 -2.33 1.93 -46.14
CA GLN A 629 -3.36 0.90 -46.11
C GLN A 629 -4.49 1.17 -45.11
N ALA A 630 -4.17 1.73 -43.93
CA ALA A 630 -5.14 1.92 -42.85
C ALA A 630 -5.94 3.22 -42.98
N THR A 631 -5.30 4.33 -43.36
CA THR A 631 -5.92 5.67 -43.42
C THR A 631 -6.09 6.18 -44.85
N GLY A 632 -5.54 5.50 -45.86
CA GLY A 632 -5.58 5.94 -47.27
C GLY A 632 -4.64 7.10 -47.60
N LYS A 633 -4.16 7.84 -46.59
CA LYS A 633 -3.21 8.94 -46.72
C LYS A 633 -2.18 8.91 -45.60
N VAL A 634 -0.92 9.19 -45.94
CA VAL A 634 0.20 9.27 -44.98
C VAL A 634 0.22 10.63 -44.30
N PRO A 635 0.18 10.73 -42.96
CA PRO A 635 0.30 11.98 -42.23
C PRO A 635 1.65 12.69 -42.41
N VAL A 636 1.64 14.02 -42.35
CA VAL A 636 2.85 14.87 -42.51
C VAL A 636 3.97 14.51 -41.52
N PRO A 637 3.71 14.20 -40.24
CA PRO A 637 4.76 13.82 -39.30
C PRO A 637 5.52 12.57 -39.74
N THR A 638 4.84 11.60 -40.35
CA THR A 638 5.47 10.38 -40.88
C THR A 638 6.31 10.68 -42.13
N ILE A 639 5.85 11.57 -43.01
CA ILE A 639 6.66 12.03 -44.16
C ILE A 639 7.93 12.75 -43.69
N ARG A 640 7.82 13.57 -42.64
CA ARG A 640 8.98 14.24 -42.03
C ARG A 640 9.97 13.23 -41.44
N ALA A 641 9.48 12.23 -40.72
CA ALA A 641 10.30 11.13 -40.19
C ALA A 641 10.99 10.37 -41.32
N LEU A 642 10.28 10.09 -42.42
CA LEU A 642 10.86 9.44 -43.59
C LEU A 642 11.94 10.31 -44.25
N TYR A 643 11.67 11.61 -44.43
CA TYR A 643 12.63 12.55 -44.98
C TYR A 643 13.93 12.54 -44.18
N ARG A 644 13.85 12.65 -42.84
CA ARG A 644 15.02 12.59 -41.94
C ARG A 644 15.87 11.35 -42.18
N VAL A 645 15.25 10.17 -42.25
CA VAL A 645 15.99 8.92 -42.42
C VAL A 645 16.62 8.81 -43.82
N VAL A 646 15.94 9.28 -44.86
CA VAL A 646 16.46 9.26 -46.23
C VAL A 646 17.57 10.29 -46.45
N SER A 647 17.50 11.44 -45.75
CA SER A 647 18.49 12.51 -45.84
C SER A 647 19.69 12.33 -44.90
N ARG A 648 19.69 11.35 -43.97
CA ARG A 648 20.85 11.08 -43.08
C ARG A 648 22.18 11.01 -43.84
N ASP A 649 22.21 10.31 -44.97
CA ASP A 649 23.44 10.22 -45.80
C ASP A 649 23.87 11.60 -46.32
N LEU A 650 22.93 12.48 -46.69
CA LEU A 650 23.23 13.84 -47.17
C LEU A 650 23.74 14.74 -46.03
N VAL A 651 23.21 14.55 -44.82
CA VAL A 651 23.70 15.21 -43.60
C VAL A 651 25.13 14.76 -43.26
N GLU A 652 25.42 13.47 -43.41
CA GLU A 652 26.76 12.89 -43.25
C GLU A 652 27.73 13.24 -44.42
N MET A 653 27.41 14.25 -45.23
CA MET A 653 28.18 14.68 -46.41
C MET A 653 28.41 13.60 -47.47
N ARG A 654 27.58 12.56 -47.52
CA ARG A 654 27.58 11.53 -48.56
C ARG A 654 26.56 11.90 -49.66
N PRO A 655 26.72 11.43 -50.90
CA PRO A 655 25.81 11.78 -52.01
C PRO A 655 24.36 11.26 -51.84
N GLY A 656 24.10 10.44 -50.82
CA GLY A 656 22.82 9.82 -50.53
C GLY A 656 22.40 8.75 -51.54
N ARG A 657 21.65 7.74 -51.08
CA ARG A 657 21.20 6.64 -51.95
C ARG A 657 20.06 7.08 -52.86
N THR A 658 20.31 7.09 -54.17
CA THR A 658 19.35 7.53 -55.19
C THR A 658 18.04 6.72 -55.17
N THR A 659 18.12 5.43 -54.89
CA THR A 659 16.94 4.55 -54.77
C THR A 659 15.99 4.99 -53.66
N ARG A 660 16.51 5.36 -52.49
CA ARG A 660 15.71 5.82 -51.34
C ARG A 660 15.07 7.19 -51.59
N LEU A 661 15.81 8.10 -52.20
CA LEU A 661 15.32 9.45 -52.54
C LEU A 661 14.24 9.41 -53.61
N ARG A 662 14.39 8.58 -54.66
CA ARG A 662 13.32 8.36 -55.64
C ARG A 662 12.07 7.76 -54.99
N TRP A 663 12.26 6.77 -54.13
CA TRP A 663 11.13 6.17 -53.40
C TRP A 663 10.40 7.19 -52.52
N PHE A 664 11.13 8.03 -51.77
CA PHE A 664 10.54 9.13 -50.99
C PHE A 664 9.72 10.09 -51.87
N LEU A 665 10.26 10.53 -53.01
CA LEU A 665 9.54 11.41 -53.93
C LEU A 665 8.25 10.77 -54.46
N ASN A 666 8.27 9.48 -54.77
CA ASN A 666 7.07 8.74 -55.19
C ASN A 666 6.02 8.67 -54.07
N VAL A 667 6.43 8.52 -52.81
CA VAL A 667 5.51 8.53 -51.66
C VAL A 667 4.87 9.93 -51.50
N VAL A 668 5.66 11.00 -51.62
CA VAL A 668 5.14 12.38 -51.55
C VAL A 668 4.18 12.66 -52.69
N GLU A 669 4.52 12.27 -53.92
CA GLU A 669 3.69 12.46 -55.11
C GLU A 669 2.31 11.80 -54.96
N ARG A 670 2.29 10.54 -54.48
CA ARG A 670 1.04 9.80 -54.27
C ARG A 670 0.14 10.39 -53.18
N ASN A 671 0.72 10.97 -52.12
CA ASN A 671 -0.04 11.41 -50.95
C ASN A 671 -0.36 12.91 -50.94
N TYR A 672 0.46 13.75 -51.61
CA TYR A 672 0.41 15.21 -51.56
C TYR A 672 0.42 15.86 -52.96
N GLY A 673 0.46 15.07 -54.03
CA GLY A 673 0.40 15.56 -55.40
C GLY A 673 1.75 15.87 -56.03
N MET A 674 1.72 16.04 -57.35
CA MET A 674 2.92 16.16 -58.18
C MET A 674 3.70 17.45 -57.91
N GLU A 675 3.03 18.56 -57.61
CA GLU A 675 3.68 19.85 -57.38
C GLU A 675 4.59 19.83 -56.15
N VAL A 676 4.11 19.28 -55.04
CA VAL A 676 4.88 19.15 -53.79
C VAL A 676 6.09 18.25 -54.02
N ALA A 677 5.91 17.14 -54.74
CA ALA A 677 7.00 16.25 -55.10
C ALA A 677 8.04 16.91 -56.01
N ARG A 678 7.63 17.75 -56.98
CA ARG A 678 8.53 18.52 -57.85
C ARG A 678 9.38 19.51 -57.05
N ARG A 679 8.77 20.26 -56.11
CA ARG A 679 9.51 21.17 -55.21
C ARG A 679 10.53 20.40 -54.35
N CYS A 680 10.11 19.32 -53.69
CA CYS A 680 11.04 18.48 -52.91
C CYS A 680 12.20 17.91 -53.76
N ARG A 681 11.92 17.53 -55.02
CA ARG A 681 12.93 17.04 -55.96
C ARG A 681 13.94 18.13 -56.31
N HIS A 682 13.50 19.36 -56.50
CA HIS A 682 14.38 20.50 -56.79
C HIS A 682 15.33 20.77 -55.63
N GLU A 683 14.81 20.84 -54.40
CA GLU A 683 15.61 21.03 -53.18
C GLU A 683 16.67 19.93 -52.98
N LEU A 684 16.26 18.66 -53.12
CA LEU A 684 17.18 17.52 -52.97
C LEU A 684 18.27 17.50 -54.06
N LYS A 685 17.96 17.94 -55.29
CA LYS A 685 18.96 18.11 -56.36
C LYS A 685 19.93 19.24 -56.02
N GLY A 686 19.43 20.37 -55.53
CA GLY A 686 20.24 21.50 -55.09
C GLY A 686 21.24 21.11 -54.01
N TRP A 687 20.78 20.41 -52.96
CA TRP A 687 21.67 19.92 -51.89
C TRP A 687 22.74 18.95 -52.41
N ARG A 688 22.36 17.98 -53.25
CA ARG A 688 23.33 17.06 -53.88
C ARG A 688 24.37 17.78 -54.73
N HIS A 689 23.96 18.81 -55.47
CA HIS A 689 24.87 19.59 -56.29
C HIS A 689 25.85 20.42 -55.43
N LYS A 690 25.38 21.02 -54.32
CA LYS A 690 26.25 21.67 -53.32
C LYS A 690 27.27 20.69 -52.74
N LEU A 691 26.84 19.48 -52.35
CA LEU A 691 27.75 18.44 -51.83
C LEU A 691 28.79 18.00 -52.87
N ARG A 692 28.39 17.85 -54.15
CA ARG A 692 29.35 17.53 -55.23
C ARG A 692 30.41 18.60 -55.40
N ARG A 693 30.03 19.88 -55.37
CA ARG A 693 31.02 20.99 -55.43
C ARG A 693 32.00 20.92 -54.25
N LEU A 694 31.51 20.70 -53.03
CA LEU A 694 32.36 20.56 -51.84
C LEU A 694 33.31 19.36 -51.92
N TRP A 695 32.87 18.25 -52.52
CA TRP A 695 33.72 17.08 -52.75
C TRP A 695 34.79 17.33 -53.81
N VAL A 696 34.46 18.01 -54.92
CA VAL A 696 35.44 18.40 -55.95
C VAL A 696 36.49 19.34 -55.36
N TRP A 697 36.07 20.28 -54.50
CA TRP A 697 36.96 21.21 -53.81
C TRP A 697 37.92 20.49 -52.84
N ARG A 698 37.39 19.64 -51.93
CA ARG A 698 38.23 18.85 -50.99
C ARG A 698 39.05 17.73 -51.65
N GLY A 699 38.64 17.26 -52.83
CA GLY A 699 39.40 16.31 -53.64
C GLY A 699 40.59 16.97 -54.33
N GLY A 700 40.49 18.27 -54.66
CA GLY A 700 41.59 19.07 -55.20
C GLY A 700 42.69 19.37 -54.17
N GLU A 701 42.33 19.59 -52.90
CA GLU A 701 43.31 19.84 -51.82
C GLU A 701 44.11 18.57 -51.44
N ARG A 702 43.48 17.39 -51.43
CA ARG A 702 44.22 16.13 -51.18
C ARG A 702 45.11 15.67 -52.34
N GLY A 703 44.85 16.17 -53.56
CA GLY A 703 45.74 15.96 -54.70
C GLY A 703 46.98 16.86 -54.68
N SER A 704 46.98 17.94 -53.88
CA SER A 704 48.10 18.87 -53.75
C SER A 704 49.00 18.56 -52.53
N GLU A 705 48.50 17.87 -51.50
CA GLU A 705 49.33 17.39 -50.37
C GLU A 705 50.13 16.10 -50.67
N GLN A 706 49.87 15.40 -51.77
CA GLN A 706 50.71 14.26 -52.22
C GLN A 706 51.80 14.65 -53.24
N GLN A 707 51.96 15.95 -53.51
CA GLN A 707 52.99 16.51 -54.39
C GLN A 707 53.93 17.49 -53.67
N GLN A 708 54.01 17.43 -52.34
CA GLN A 708 55.05 18.08 -51.55
C GLN A 708 55.92 17.05 -50.84
#